data_AF-A0A7Y4KQ81-F1
#
_entry.id   AF-A0A7Y4KQ81-F1
#
_cell.length_a   1.000
_cell.length_b   1.000
_cell.length_c   1.000
_cell.angle_alpha   90.00
_cell.angle_beta   90.00
_cell.angle_gamma   90.00
#
_symmetry.space_group_name_H-M   'P 1'
#
loop_
_entity.id
_entity.type
_entity.pdbx_description
1 polymer ?
#
loop_
_entity_poly.entity_id
_entity_poly.type
_entity_poly.pdbx_seq_one_letter_code
_entity_poly.pdbx_strand_id
1 'polypeptide(L)'
;MQPGSIGDAMRQVLPRARALLSRPAVLATVLLLGGGGAALVLLPLFGVPGFELGLALSIAVGLLGGGTGIAAAAQERRILTGASPRPATAEASALPGTAVGRALGASVVLNLGVLVPPFVCALLFARLRTACDPFELAGFYPLLTVPSALLASAAGVFLGFATARPRSAAGLYALLLLASLAVTVWPIVFGPQVFAFNIFLGHLPGPLYDEALQMTAALGWFRLETLLWVGVFAGLALAFLDVRTGRLARQGARVGGLLGLVLPCALGITYLEAHAPQLGLRMSDAYLAEQLGGVRETAHFTLHYPRGKAREDVDRMARDLEFRYAQTSRFLGVAPTERVRVWLYRSEQEKQKLVGAGRTQFAKPWRTELHIQDKPFPHSTLHHELAHVMAGPAGSGFFRVTTRLGVWPLMGVIEGLAVAADDPVQGELTLHQWAAGMRRQGLAPDMRDLMGPKGFYQSAPARAYTVAGSFLRYLADTYGADRLRAVYAHADFNEAYGRPLDELVTEWERTLDALPLDASTLARAFARFRTGSLFSRACAREVARLSESARDALASDPQDALERYQRAAALQPEEPSFQLGQAAALDALERSPDAAKVLASLAEQVKDRPTLAAEVAVARADVALHLEDVEGSRAFLQAALALDAAPEVTRTAQVKLAALETPSRRAPIDAYFRAPQEELRLLLLDRALIASPQDPWLRYLLGRRLHQVGAPALAGEQLQRALADNALPEAIRREATRLRIEAAYLAGDCGAVRHEVGALPDYGSAFRAAATEWQERCDFEQTTFRGPLVPRQAFR
;
A
#
# COMPACT_ATOMS: atom_id res chain seq x y z
N MET A 1 19.70 -51.86 -17.40
CA MET A 1 18.75 -50.78 -17.04
C MET A 1 18.01 -51.23 -15.79
N GLN A 2 18.13 -50.50 -14.69
CA GLN A 2 17.48 -50.89 -13.43
C GLN A 2 15.94 -50.71 -13.55
N PRO A 3 15.14 -51.76 -13.24
CA PRO A 3 13.69 -51.61 -13.17
C PRO A 3 13.34 -50.58 -12.10
N GLY A 4 12.64 -49.52 -12.49
CA GLY A 4 12.31 -48.37 -11.62
C GLY A 4 12.93 -47.04 -12.03
N SER A 5 13.65 -46.97 -13.16
CA SER A 5 14.10 -45.70 -13.76
C SER A 5 12.92 -44.77 -14.08
N ILE A 6 13.09 -43.45 -13.90
CA ILE A 6 12.14 -42.39 -14.30
C ILE A 6 11.68 -42.59 -15.77
N GLY A 7 12.58 -43.09 -16.63
CA GLY A 7 12.28 -43.40 -18.02
C GLY A 7 11.15 -44.43 -18.19
N ASP A 8 11.09 -45.46 -17.34
CA ASP A 8 10.05 -46.50 -17.41
C ASP A 8 8.70 -46.01 -16.91
N ALA A 9 8.67 -45.11 -15.92
CA ALA A 9 7.44 -44.46 -15.48
C ALA A 9 6.86 -43.55 -16.58
N MET A 10 7.70 -42.79 -17.27
CA MET A 10 7.29 -41.90 -18.36
C MET A 10 6.78 -42.64 -19.61
N ARG A 11 7.26 -43.87 -19.88
CA ARG A 11 6.71 -44.74 -20.95
C ARG A 11 5.21 -44.95 -20.83
N GLN A 12 4.67 -44.98 -19.61
CA GLN A 12 3.24 -45.20 -19.36
C GLN A 12 2.44 -43.91 -19.16
N VAL A 13 3.10 -42.81 -18.76
CA VAL A 13 2.45 -41.51 -18.52
C VAL A 13 2.23 -40.72 -19.82
N LEU A 14 3.23 -40.65 -20.70
CA LEU A 14 3.14 -39.83 -21.92
C LEU A 14 2.04 -40.28 -22.89
N PRO A 15 1.84 -41.59 -23.17
CA PRO A 15 0.73 -42.04 -24.02
C PRO A 15 -0.63 -41.71 -23.41
N ARG A 16 -0.74 -41.75 -22.07
CA ARG A 16 -1.97 -41.38 -21.34
C ARG A 16 -2.25 -39.89 -21.48
N ALA A 17 -1.26 -39.03 -21.29
CA ALA A 17 -1.38 -37.59 -21.48
C ALA A 17 -1.76 -37.24 -22.94
N ARG A 18 -1.12 -37.87 -23.93
CA ARG A 18 -1.45 -37.70 -25.35
C ARG A 18 -2.88 -38.14 -25.67
N ALA A 19 -3.34 -39.25 -25.10
CA ALA A 19 -4.71 -39.72 -25.26
C ALA A 19 -5.75 -38.83 -24.55
N LEU A 20 -5.36 -38.11 -23.50
CA LEU A 20 -6.23 -37.11 -22.89
C LEU A 20 -6.38 -35.87 -23.78
N LEU A 21 -5.32 -35.45 -24.46
CA LEU A 21 -5.35 -34.31 -25.40
C LEU A 21 -6.27 -34.54 -26.61
N SER A 22 -6.59 -35.79 -26.97
CA SER A 22 -7.57 -36.05 -28.02
C SER A 22 -9.02 -35.80 -27.56
N ARG A 23 -9.26 -35.55 -26.27
CA ARG A 23 -10.59 -35.18 -25.76
C ARG A 23 -10.82 -33.67 -25.95
N PRO A 24 -11.90 -33.25 -26.63
CA PRO A 24 -12.16 -31.84 -26.91
C PRO A 24 -12.15 -30.95 -25.66
N ALA A 25 -12.76 -31.41 -24.55
CA ALA A 25 -12.79 -30.65 -23.31
C ALA A 25 -11.39 -30.45 -22.69
N VAL A 26 -10.54 -31.47 -22.72
CA VAL A 26 -9.16 -31.36 -22.18
C VAL A 26 -8.31 -30.49 -23.10
N LEU A 27 -8.43 -30.65 -24.42
CA LEU A 27 -7.73 -29.82 -25.40
C LEU A 27 -8.12 -28.35 -25.26
N ALA A 28 -9.43 -28.06 -25.13
CA ALA A 28 -9.92 -26.70 -24.92
C ALA A 28 -9.34 -26.08 -23.64
N THR A 29 -9.32 -26.81 -22.52
CA THR A 29 -8.67 -26.35 -21.28
C THR A 29 -7.18 -26.08 -21.49
N VAL A 30 -6.45 -26.98 -22.15
CA VAL A 30 -5.01 -26.83 -22.40
C VAL A 30 -4.71 -25.62 -23.30
N LEU A 31 -5.48 -25.44 -24.38
CA LEU A 31 -5.34 -24.31 -25.28
C LEU A 31 -5.74 -22.98 -24.60
N LEU A 32 -6.78 -22.97 -23.78
CA LEU A 32 -7.20 -21.79 -23.04
C LEU A 32 -6.12 -21.37 -22.02
N LEU A 33 -5.58 -22.32 -21.25
CA LEU A 33 -4.56 -22.03 -20.24
C LEU A 33 -3.22 -21.62 -20.88
N GLY A 34 -2.73 -22.40 -21.86
CA GLY A 34 -1.45 -22.12 -22.51
C GLY A 34 -1.51 -20.95 -23.49
N GLY A 35 -2.51 -20.92 -24.37
CA GLY A 35 -2.68 -19.87 -25.38
C GLY A 35 -3.24 -18.58 -24.79
N GLY A 36 -4.29 -18.67 -23.97
CA GLY A 36 -4.84 -17.51 -23.26
C GLY A 36 -3.83 -16.92 -22.27
N GLY A 37 -3.11 -17.76 -21.53
CA GLY A 37 -2.02 -17.33 -20.66
C GLY A 37 -0.88 -16.63 -21.42
N ALA A 38 -0.50 -17.14 -22.59
CA ALA A 38 0.50 -16.50 -23.45
C ALA A 38 0.00 -15.16 -24.02
N ALA A 39 -1.30 -15.01 -24.29
CA ALA A 39 -1.87 -13.75 -24.75
C ALA A 39 -1.92 -12.68 -23.65
N LEU A 40 -1.91 -13.05 -22.36
CA LEU A 40 -1.91 -12.09 -21.24
C LEU A 40 -0.72 -11.13 -21.28
N VAL A 41 0.42 -11.52 -21.87
CA VAL A 41 1.61 -10.65 -21.98
C VAL A 41 1.34 -9.33 -22.72
N LEU A 42 0.25 -9.24 -23.48
CA LEU A 42 -0.20 -8.03 -24.17
C LEU A 42 -0.91 -7.03 -23.25
N LEU A 43 -1.30 -7.46 -22.05
CA LEU A 43 -1.90 -6.61 -21.04
C LEU A 43 -0.82 -5.95 -20.15
N PRO A 44 -1.03 -4.71 -19.70
CA PRO A 44 -0.13 -4.06 -18.74
C PRO A 44 0.14 -4.96 -17.51
N LEU A 45 1.36 -4.92 -16.98
CA LEU A 45 1.87 -5.72 -15.84
C LEU A 45 2.10 -7.22 -16.09
N PHE A 46 1.51 -7.83 -17.13
CA PHE A 46 1.68 -9.26 -17.44
C PHE A 46 2.86 -9.57 -18.38
N GLY A 47 3.54 -8.53 -18.89
CA GLY A 47 4.62 -8.65 -19.86
C GLY A 47 5.94 -9.23 -19.32
N VAL A 48 6.05 -9.46 -18.01
CA VAL A 48 7.20 -10.11 -17.36
C VAL A 48 6.74 -11.40 -16.66
N PRO A 49 7.58 -12.45 -16.55
CA PRO A 49 7.21 -13.70 -15.89
C PRO A 49 7.19 -13.55 -14.35
N GLY A 50 6.40 -12.59 -13.83
CA GLY A 50 6.39 -12.18 -12.42
C GLY A 50 5.20 -12.68 -11.61
N PHE A 51 4.90 -11.95 -10.54
CA PHE A 51 3.80 -12.24 -9.62
C PHE A 51 2.43 -12.22 -10.31
N GLU A 52 2.14 -11.19 -11.10
CA GLU A 52 0.83 -10.96 -11.72
C GLU A 52 0.46 -12.10 -12.68
N LEU A 53 1.37 -12.46 -13.59
CA LEU A 53 1.20 -13.59 -14.50
C LEU A 53 1.13 -14.92 -13.74
N GLY A 54 2.01 -15.12 -12.76
CA GLY A 54 2.01 -16.32 -11.92
C GLY A 54 0.71 -16.49 -11.13
N LEU A 55 0.15 -15.41 -10.60
CA LEU A 55 -1.12 -15.42 -9.87
C LEU A 55 -2.28 -15.72 -10.81
N ALA A 56 -2.37 -15.02 -11.96
CA ALA A 56 -3.44 -15.26 -12.93
C ALA A 56 -3.44 -16.72 -13.41
N LEU A 57 -2.26 -17.31 -13.64
CA LEU A 57 -2.16 -18.71 -14.05
C LEU A 57 -2.39 -19.68 -12.90
N SER A 58 -1.98 -19.35 -11.66
CA SER A 58 -2.35 -20.11 -10.47
C SER A 58 -3.87 -20.19 -10.33
N ILE A 59 -4.58 -19.07 -10.48
CA ILE A 59 -6.05 -19.02 -10.48
C ILE A 59 -6.62 -19.87 -11.61
N ALA A 60 -6.16 -19.66 -12.85
CA ALA A 60 -6.70 -20.35 -14.01
C ALA A 60 -6.49 -21.88 -13.93
N VAL A 61 -5.29 -22.33 -13.55
CA VAL A 61 -4.97 -23.75 -13.34
C VAL A 61 -5.69 -24.30 -12.11
N GLY A 62 -5.82 -23.53 -11.04
CA GLY A 62 -6.59 -23.91 -9.85
C GLY A 62 -8.07 -24.12 -10.16
N LEU A 63 -8.67 -23.34 -11.06
CA LEU A 63 -10.07 -23.48 -11.46
C LEU A 63 -10.30 -24.61 -12.47
N LEU A 64 -9.42 -24.74 -13.48
CA LEU A 64 -9.65 -25.61 -14.64
C LEU A 64 -8.82 -26.91 -14.61
N GLY A 65 -7.69 -26.91 -13.94
CA GLY A 65 -6.73 -28.02 -13.90
C GLY A 65 -7.28 -29.28 -13.23
N GLY A 66 -8.28 -29.18 -12.34
CA GLY A 66 -8.97 -30.34 -11.79
C GLY A 66 -9.68 -31.18 -12.86
N GLY A 67 -10.11 -30.55 -13.97
CA GLY A 67 -10.74 -31.23 -15.09
C GLY A 67 -9.82 -32.24 -15.77
N THR A 68 -8.52 -31.95 -15.88
CA THR A 68 -7.54 -32.88 -16.47
C THR A 68 -7.33 -34.09 -15.56
N GLY A 69 -7.31 -33.88 -14.23
CA GLY A 69 -7.24 -34.95 -13.23
C GLY A 69 -8.48 -35.86 -13.24
N ILE A 70 -9.68 -35.27 -13.30
CA ILE A 70 -10.94 -36.03 -13.43
C ILE A 70 -10.93 -36.87 -14.71
N ALA A 71 -10.49 -36.28 -15.83
CA ALA A 71 -10.40 -36.97 -17.11
C ALA A 71 -9.37 -38.11 -17.09
N ALA A 72 -8.25 -37.92 -16.40
CA ALA A 72 -7.19 -38.91 -16.20
C ALA A 72 -7.67 -40.10 -15.36
N ALA A 73 -8.34 -39.87 -14.24
CA ALA A 73 -8.94 -40.93 -13.42
C ALA A 73 -10.02 -41.71 -14.20
N ALA A 74 -10.86 -41.02 -14.98
CA ALA A 74 -11.84 -41.67 -15.84
C ALA A 74 -11.21 -42.46 -17.00
N GLN A 75 -10.01 -42.08 -17.45
CA GLN A 75 -9.23 -42.86 -18.42
C GLN A 75 -8.65 -44.11 -17.75
N GLU A 76 -8.02 -43.95 -16.59
CA GLU A 76 -7.41 -45.07 -15.87
C GLU A 76 -8.45 -46.10 -15.45
N ARG A 77 -9.64 -45.67 -14.99
CA ARG A 77 -10.76 -46.57 -14.73
C ARG A 77 -11.10 -47.44 -15.93
N ARG A 78 -11.17 -46.87 -17.14
CA ARG A 78 -11.45 -47.63 -18.36
C ARG A 78 -10.35 -48.62 -18.68
N ILE A 79 -9.09 -48.25 -18.45
CA ILE A 79 -7.95 -49.14 -18.64
C ILE A 79 -8.04 -50.32 -17.67
N LEU A 80 -8.34 -50.06 -16.40
CA LEU A 80 -8.46 -51.08 -15.35
C LEU A 80 -9.65 -52.03 -15.58
N THR A 81 -10.82 -51.51 -15.97
CA THR A 81 -12.03 -52.32 -16.22
C THR A 81 -12.08 -52.94 -17.62
N GLY A 82 -11.07 -52.68 -18.44
CA GLY A 82 -11.06 -53.15 -19.82
C GLY A 82 -12.10 -52.51 -20.75
N ALA A 83 -12.56 -51.28 -20.49
CA ALA A 83 -13.50 -50.59 -21.35
C ALA A 83 -12.81 -49.78 -22.45
N SER A 84 -13.38 -49.77 -23.66
CA SER A 84 -12.92 -48.91 -24.78
C SER A 84 -13.45 -47.48 -24.66
N PRO A 85 -12.79 -46.47 -25.25
CA PRO A 85 -11.48 -46.52 -25.90
C PRO A 85 -10.31 -46.54 -24.89
N ARG A 86 -9.22 -47.25 -25.24
CA ARG A 86 -7.97 -47.31 -24.47
C ARG A 86 -6.80 -46.80 -25.32
N PRO A 87 -5.79 -46.13 -24.74
CA PRO A 87 -4.56 -45.80 -25.46
C PRO A 87 -3.82 -47.07 -25.89
N ALA A 88 -3.29 -47.10 -27.12
CA ALA A 88 -2.74 -48.32 -27.74
C ALA A 88 -1.60 -49.00 -26.96
N THR A 89 -0.81 -48.22 -26.21
CA THR A 89 0.34 -48.72 -25.42
C THR A 89 0.11 -48.69 -23.91
N ALA A 90 -1.13 -48.40 -23.46
CA ALA A 90 -1.42 -48.29 -22.04
C ALA A 90 -1.71 -49.65 -21.40
N GLU A 91 -0.86 -50.03 -20.45
CA GLU A 91 -1.03 -51.26 -19.68
C GLU A 91 -1.90 -51.01 -18.43
N ALA A 92 -2.77 -51.97 -18.10
CA ALA A 92 -3.43 -52.01 -16.79
C ALA A 92 -2.43 -52.43 -15.72
N SER A 93 -2.62 -51.97 -14.48
CA SER A 93 -1.78 -52.38 -13.35
C SER A 93 -2.62 -52.93 -12.22
N ALA A 94 -2.17 -54.01 -11.59
CA ALA A 94 -2.81 -54.61 -10.43
C ALA A 94 -2.50 -53.84 -9.11
N LEU A 95 -1.55 -52.91 -9.14
CA LEU A 95 -1.17 -52.10 -7.99
C LEU A 95 -1.90 -50.74 -8.04
N PRO A 96 -2.68 -50.36 -7.02
CA PRO A 96 -3.27 -49.02 -6.94
C PRO A 96 -2.27 -47.89 -7.01
N GLY A 97 -1.09 -48.06 -6.40
CA GLY A 97 -0.06 -47.01 -6.41
C GLY A 97 0.43 -46.66 -7.80
N THR A 98 0.61 -47.66 -8.66
CA THR A 98 0.99 -47.42 -10.06
C THR A 98 -0.19 -46.86 -10.86
N ALA A 99 -1.43 -47.31 -10.63
CA ALA A 99 -2.62 -46.78 -11.29
C ALA A 99 -2.86 -45.30 -10.94
N VAL A 100 -2.86 -44.96 -9.64
CA VAL A 100 -2.96 -43.57 -9.15
C VAL A 100 -1.78 -42.75 -9.66
N GLY A 101 -0.56 -43.26 -9.57
CA GLY A 101 0.65 -42.56 -10.04
C GLY A 101 0.63 -42.28 -11.54
N ARG A 102 0.14 -43.20 -12.38
CA ARG A 102 0.00 -43.01 -13.83
C ARG A 102 -1.09 -41.98 -14.17
N ALA A 103 -2.23 -42.02 -13.49
CA ALA A 103 -3.30 -41.03 -13.68
C ALA A 103 -2.86 -39.63 -13.24
N LEU A 104 -2.26 -39.52 -12.06
CA LEU A 104 -1.70 -38.29 -11.52
C LEU A 104 -0.60 -37.75 -12.43
N GLY A 105 0.36 -38.58 -12.82
CA GLY A 105 1.44 -38.20 -13.73
C GLY A 105 0.93 -37.66 -15.06
N ALA A 106 -0.10 -38.28 -15.65
CA ALA A 106 -0.68 -37.79 -16.91
C ALA A 106 -1.32 -36.40 -16.74
N SER A 107 -2.05 -36.19 -15.64
CA SER A 107 -2.64 -34.87 -15.32
C SER A 107 -1.58 -33.81 -15.04
N VAL A 108 -0.55 -34.15 -14.27
CA VAL A 108 0.54 -33.24 -13.90
C VAL A 108 1.34 -32.82 -15.13
N VAL A 109 1.66 -33.75 -16.03
CA VAL A 109 2.35 -33.40 -17.29
C VAL A 109 1.55 -32.39 -18.11
N LEU A 110 0.23 -32.53 -18.19
CA LEU A 110 -0.62 -31.57 -18.92
C LEU A 110 -0.68 -30.23 -18.19
N ASN A 111 -0.95 -30.22 -16.88
CA ASN A 111 -1.11 -28.98 -16.11
C ASN A 111 0.20 -28.22 -15.91
N LEU A 112 1.36 -28.89 -15.89
CA LEU A 112 2.66 -28.22 -15.91
C LEU A 112 3.05 -27.80 -17.34
N GLY A 113 2.72 -28.61 -18.35
CA GLY A 113 2.99 -28.31 -19.75
C GLY A 113 2.33 -27.01 -20.22
N VAL A 114 1.10 -26.72 -19.78
CA VAL A 114 0.39 -25.47 -20.13
C VAL A 114 1.03 -24.22 -19.54
N LEU A 115 1.88 -24.35 -18.50
CA LEU A 115 2.56 -23.22 -17.87
C LEU A 115 3.82 -22.80 -18.63
N VAL A 116 4.35 -23.65 -19.51
CA VAL A 116 5.58 -23.36 -20.27
C VAL A 116 5.37 -22.28 -21.32
N PRO A 117 4.35 -22.34 -22.22
CA PRO A 117 4.17 -21.31 -23.24
C PRO A 117 3.99 -19.90 -22.67
N PRO A 118 3.14 -19.65 -21.65
CA PRO A 118 3.01 -18.33 -21.05
C PRO A 118 4.30 -17.80 -20.45
N PHE A 119 5.07 -18.66 -19.75
CA PHE A 119 6.37 -18.27 -19.18
C PHE A 119 7.38 -17.88 -20.26
N VAL A 120 7.51 -18.71 -21.31
CA VAL A 120 8.42 -18.44 -22.43
C VAL A 120 7.99 -17.19 -23.20
N CYS A 121 6.70 -17.02 -23.47
CA CYS A 121 6.17 -15.82 -24.11
C CYS A 121 6.45 -14.57 -23.29
N ALA A 122 6.25 -14.60 -21.97
CA ALA A 122 6.54 -13.47 -21.09
C ALA A 122 8.05 -13.16 -21.03
N LEU A 123 8.90 -14.19 -20.94
CA LEU A 123 10.36 -14.03 -20.97
C LEU A 123 10.82 -13.39 -22.28
N LEU A 124 10.33 -13.89 -23.43
CA LEU A 124 10.64 -13.35 -24.74
C LEU A 124 10.08 -11.93 -24.92
N PHE A 125 8.85 -11.69 -24.48
CA PHE A 125 8.22 -10.36 -24.54
C PHE A 125 9.02 -9.35 -23.73
N ALA A 126 9.32 -9.65 -22.47
CA ALA A 126 10.14 -8.81 -21.61
C ALA A 126 11.51 -8.51 -22.26
N ARG A 127 12.20 -9.55 -22.75
CA ARG A 127 13.54 -9.41 -23.35
C ARG A 127 13.57 -8.63 -24.66
N LEU A 128 12.51 -8.74 -25.48
CA LEU A 128 12.45 -8.19 -26.84
C LEU A 128 11.70 -6.86 -26.94
N ARG A 129 10.77 -6.58 -26.02
CA ARG A 129 9.84 -5.44 -26.12
C ARG A 129 9.94 -4.48 -24.94
N THR A 130 10.68 -4.82 -23.89
CA THR A 130 10.82 -4.00 -22.69
C THR A 130 12.28 -3.84 -22.29
N ALA A 131 12.57 -2.78 -21.53
CA ALA A 131 13.86 -2.60 -20.88
C ALA A 131 13.91 -3.24 -19.48
N CYS A 132 12.79 -3.81 -19.00
CA CYS A 132 12.68 -4.38 -17.66
C CYS A 132 13.54 -5.64 -17.53
N ASP A 133 14.05 -5.90 -16.33
CA ASP A 133 14.70 -7.17 -16.03
C ASP A 133 13.65 -8.31 -15.99
N PRO A 134 13.72 -9.29 -16.92
CA PRO A 134 12.76 -10.39 -16.95
C PRO A 134 12.87 -11.35 -15.75
N PHE A 135 13.98 -11.33 -15.01
CA PHE A 135 14.23 -12.27 -13.92
C PHE A 135 13.93 -11.72 -12.52
N GLU A 136 13.70 -10.40 -12.42
CA GLU A 136 13.46 -9.69 -11.16
C GLU A 136 12.42 -10.38 -10.26
N LEU A 137 11.29 -10.79 -10.83
CA LEU A 137 10.21 -11.48 -10.11
C LEU A 137 9.95 -12.91 -10.64
N ALA A 138 10.88 -13.47 -11.41
CA ALA A 138 10.69 -14.76 -12.08
C ALA A 138 10.41 -15.92 -11.11
N GLY A 139 10.94 -15.84 -9.89
CA GLY A 139 10.73 -16.84 -8.84
C GLY A 139 9.27 -16.98 -8.39
N PHE A 140 8.46 -15.92 -8.50
CA PHE A 140 7.04 -15.98 -8.14
C PHE A 140 6.24 -16.88 -9.08
N TYR A 141 6.60 -16.94 -10.37
CA TYR A 141 5.84 -17.71 -11.35
C TYR A 141 5.78 -19.22 -11.00
N PRO A 142 6.90 -19.96 -10.87
CA PRO A 142 6.85 -21.36 -10.50
C PRO A 142 6.37 -21.56 -9.05
N LEU A 143 6.70 -20.65 -8.13
CA LEU A 143 6.27 -20.73 -6.74
C LEU A 143 4.75 -20.65 -6.59
N LEU A 144 4.07 -19.88 -7.46
CA LEU A 144 2.62 -19.78 -7.47
C LEU A 144 1.95 -20.89 -8.29
N THR A 145 2.45 -21.17 -9.48
CA THR A 145 1.74 -22.01 -10.46
C THR A 145 1.94 -23.51 -10.24
N VAL A 146 3.15 -23.95 -9.88
CA VAL A 146 3.48 -25.39 -9.76
C VAL A 146 2.69 -26.07 -8.64
N PRO A 147 2.65 -25.56 -7.39
CA PRO A 147 1.88 -26.21 -6.32
C PRO A 147 0.38 -26.27 -6.63
N SER A 148 -0.17 -25.21 -7.22
CA SER A 148 -1.58 -25.15 -7.62
C SER A 148 -1.90 -26.17 -8.73
N ALA A 149 -1.00 -26.36 -9.70
CA ALA A 149 -1.12 -27.39 -10.75
C ALA A 149 -1.09 -28.81 -10.19
N LEU A 150 -0.20 -29.09 -9.22
CA LEU A 150 -0.11 -30.38 -8.55
C LEU A 150 -1.36 -30.66 -7.71
N LEU A 151 -1.83 -29.67 -6.94
CA LEU A 151 -3.04 -29.78 -6.13
C LEU A 151 -4.28 -30.03 -6.98
N ALA A 152 -4.48 -29.23 -8.03
CA ALA A 152 -5.59 -29.39 -8.95
C ALA A 152 -5.59 -30.80 -9.58
N SER A 153 -4.42 -31.30 -9.98
CA SER A 153 -4.27 -32.66 -10.52
C SER A 153 -4.64 -33.73 -9.49
N ALA A 154 -4.12 -33.65 -8.27
CA ALA A 154 -4.37 -34.65 -7.23
C ALA A 154 -5.82 -34.67 -6.75
N ALA A 155 -6.41 -33.49 -6.50
CA ALA A 155 -7.81 -33.36 -6.15
C ALA A 155 -8.72 -33.86 -7.28
N GLY A 156 -8.42 -33.50 -8.53
CA GLY A 156 -9.17 -33.96 -9.70
C GLY A 156 -9.11 -35.48 -9.88
N VAL A 157 -7.94 -36.09 -9.72
CA VAL A 157 -7.77 -37.55 -9.79
C VAL A 157 -8.55 -38.24 -8.66
N PHE A 158 -8.43 -37.76 -7.43
CA PHE A 158 -9.16 -38.28 -6.28
C PHE A 158 -10.69 -38.26 -6.51
N LEU A 159 -11.25 -37.10 -6.88
CA LEU A 159 -12.68 -36.94 -7.13
C LEU A 159 -13.15 -37.72 -8.38
N GLY A 160 -12.29 -37.83 -9.38
CA GLY A 160 -12.54 -38.66 -10.56
C GLY A 160 -12.68 -40.13 -10.22
N PHE A 161 -11.84 -40.67 -9.33
CA PHE A 161 -11.99 -42.03 -8.81
C PHE A 161 -13.15 -42.20 -7.84
N ALA A 162 -13.47 -41.18 -7.04
CA ALA A 162 -14.55 -41.20 -6.06
C ALA A 162 -15.94 -41.27 -6.69
N THR A 163 -16.12 -40.74 -7.91
CA THR A 163 -17.43 -40.61 -8.54
C THR A 163 -17.58 -41.46 -9.80
N ALA A 164 -18.79 -41.93 -10.07
CA ALA A 164 -19.09 -42.71 -11.27
C ALA A 164 -19.11 -41.85 -12.55
N ARG A 165 -19.61 -40.61 -12.44
CA ARG A 165 -19.86 -39.70 -13.57
C ARG A 165 -18.93 -38.48 -13.47
N PRO A 166 -18.27 -38.06 -14.58
CA PRO A 166 -17.36 -36.91 -14.56
C PRO A 166 -18.04 -35.59 -14.19
N ARG A 167 -19.34 -35.42 -14.50
CA ARG A 167 -20.11 -34.24 -14.09
C ARG A 167 -20.25 -34.13 -12.57
N SER A 168 -20.44 -35.26 -11.88
CA SER A 168 -20.49 -35.29 -10.41
C SER A 168 -19.12 -34.97 -9.80
N ALA A 169 -18.03 -35.47 -10.40
CA ALA A 169 -16.67 -35.11 -9.99
C ALA A 169 -16.43 -33.59 -10.13
N ALA A 170 -16.86 -33.01 -11.24
CA ALA A 170 -16.73 -31.57 -11.49
C ALA A 170 -17.54 -30.74 -10.50
N GLY A 171 -18.77 -31.16 -10.16
CA GLY A 171 -19.58 -30.51 -9.11
C GLY A 171 -18.93 -30.58 -7.73
N LEU A 172 -18.36 -31.73 -7.34
CA LEU A 172 -17.61 -31.84 -6.08
C LEU A 172 -16.33 -31.01 -6.08
N TYR A 173 -15.66 -30.90 -7.23
CA TYR A 173 -14.47 -30.05 -7.37
C TYR A 173 -14.83 -28.58 -7.24
N ALA A 174 -15.93 -28.13 -7.85
CA ALA A 174 -16.46 -26.78 -7.67
C ALA A 174 -16.84 -26.51 -6.20
N LEU A 175 -17.46 -27.47 -5.51
CA LEU A 175 -17.73 -27.36 -4.08
C LEU A 175 -16.44 -27.24 -3.25
N LEU A 176 -15.41 -28.01 -3.58
CA LEU A 176 -14.09 -27.93 -2.93
C LEU A 176 -13.43 -26.57 -3.13
N LEU A 177 -13.56 -25.98 -4.33
CA LEU A 177 -13.09 -24.61 -4.62
C LEU A 177 -13.86 -23.56 -3.80
N LEU A 178 -15.18 -23.70 -3.68
CA LEU A 178 -15.99 -22.79 -2.87
C LEU A 178 -15.68 -22.92 -1.37
N ALA A 179 -15.47 -24.14 -0.89
CA ALA A 179 -15.07 -24.40 0.49
C ALA A 179 -13.68 -23.79 0.78
N SER A 180 -12.72 -23.92 -0.14
CA SER A 180 -11.40 -23.30 0.04
C SER A 180 -11.50 -21.77 0.04
N LEU A 181 -12.35 -21.18 -0.80
CA LEU A 181 -12.59 -19.75 -0.83
C LEU A 181 -13.20 -19.25 0.48
N ALA A 182 -14.16 -19.97 1.06
CA ALA A 182 -14.74 -19.63 2.36
C ALA A 182 -13.69 -19.61 3.47
N VAL A 183 -12.81 -20.61 3.51
CA VAL A 183 -11.68 -20.67 4.47
C VAL A 183 -10.70 -19.52 4.25
N THR A 184 -10.43 -19.13 2.99
CA THR A 184 -9.56 -17.99 2.65
C THR A 184 -10.17 -16.64 3.04
N VAL A 185 -11.47 -16.45 2.85
CA VAL A 185 -12.17 -15.18 3.13
C VAL A 185 -12.41 -14.96 4.61
N TRP A 186 -12.63 -16.04 5.38
CA TRP A 186 -12.90 -15.97 6.81
C TRP A 186 -11.94 -15.07 7.61
N PRO A 187 -10.60 -15.24 7.55
CA PRO A 187 -9.69 -14.38 8.31
C PRO A 187 -9.59 -12.95 7.78
N ILE A 188 -9.97 -12.68 6.52
CA ILE A 188 -10.03 -11.31 5.99
C ILE A 188 -11.23 -10.58 6.60
N VAL A 189 -12.35 -11.28 6.74
CA VAL A 189 -13.61 -10.69 7.24
C VAL A 189 -13.62 -10.61 8.77
N PHE A 190 -13.22 -11.66 9.46
CA PHE A 190 -13.33 -11.78 10.93
C PHE A 190 -12.00 -11.67 11.66
N GLY A 191 -10.88 -11.67 10.95
CA GLY A 191 -9.53 -11.47 11.50
C GLY A 191 -8.93 -10.14 11.07
N PRO A 192 -7.75 -9.78 11.62
CA PRO A 192 -7.15 -8.46 11.40
C PRO A 192 -6.39 -8.35 10.06
N GLN A 193 -6.10 -9.47 9.40
CA GLN A 193 -5.33 -9.48 8.15
C GLN A 193 -6.14 -8.99 6.94
N VAL A 194 -5.41 -8.54 5.92
CA VAL A 194 -5.91 -8.24 4.57
C VAL A 194 -5.14 -8.97 3.47
N PHE A 195 -4.07 -9.72 3.81
CA PHE A 195 -3.49 -10.73 2.94
C PHE A 195 -4.31 -12.03 3.00
N ALA A 196 -4.15 -12.89 2.00
CA ALA A 196 -4.76 -14.21 2.00
C ALA A 196 -3.94 -15.24 1.23
N PHE A 197 -4.09 -16.50 1.64
CA PHE A 197 -3.58 -17.65 0.92
C PHE A 197 -4.73 -18.60 0.59
N ASN A 198 -4.77 -19.08 -0.65
CA ASN A 198 -5.73 -20.06 -1.11
C ASN A 198 -5.00 -21.20 -1.81
N ILE A 199 -5.31 -22.44 -1.40
CA ILE A 199 -4.58 -23.64 -1.82
C ILE A 199 -4.69 -23.87 -3.34
N PHE A 200 -5.77 -23.40 -3.98
CA PHE A 200 -5.97 -23.46 -5.44
C PHE A 200 -5.63 -22.14 -6.15
N LEU A 201 -6.10 -21.02 -5.61
CA LEU A 201 -6.09 -19.72 -6.29
C LEU A 201 -4.78 -18.96 -6.10
N GLY A 202 -3.97 -19.31 -5.10
CA GLY A 202 -2.65 -18.73 -4.88
C GLY A 202 -2.60 -17.74 -3.71
N HIS A 203 -2.06 -16.55 -3.93
CA HIS A 203 -1.73 -15.61 -2.87
C HIS A 203 -2.21 -14.20 -3.20
N LEU A 204 -2.92 -13.59 -2.24
CA LEU A 204 -3.22 -12.17 -2.21
C LEU A 204 -2.27 -11.50 -1.20
N PRO A 205 -1.27 -10.71 -1.63
CA PRO A 205 -0.27 -10.11 -0.74
C PRO A 205 -0.82 -8.98 0.14
N GLY A 206 -1.98 -8.43 -0.22
CA GLY A 206 -2.50 -7.23 0.41
C GLY A 206 -3.19 -6.28 -0.57
N PRO A 207 -3.40 -5.02 -0.16
CA PRO A 207 -3.85 -3.95 -1.04
C PRO A 207 -2.95 -3.80 -2.28
N LEU A 208 -3.59 -3.58 -3.44
CA LEU A 208 -2.93 -3.56 -4.75
C LEU A 208 -1.90 -2.43 -4.92
N TYR A 209 -1.92 -1.41 -4.06
CA TYR A 209 -1.08 -0.22 -4.13
C TYR A 209 0.30 -0.38 -3.48
N ASP A 210 0.55 -1.46 -2.76
CA ASP A 210 1.90 -1.75 -2.25
C ASP A 210 2.76 -2.27 -3.42
N GLU A 211 3.75 -1.47 -3.82
CA GLU A 211 4.51 -1.65 -5.06
C GLU A 211 5.64 -2.70 -4.94
N ALA A 212 6.22 -2.88 -3.76
CA ALA A 212 7.30 -3.84 -3.53
C ALA A 212 6.76 -5.21 -3.07
N LEU A 213 6.77 -6.21 -3.96
CA LEU A 213 6.44 -7.60 -3.63
C LEU A 213 7.72 -8.37 -3.30
N GLN A 214 7.74 -9.03 -2.14
CA GLN A 214 8.87 -9.86 -1.72
C GLN A 214 8.44 -11.32 -1.53
N MET A 215 9.31 -12.25 -1.92
CA MET A 215 9.12 -13.67 -1.64
C MET A 215 9.36 -13.92 -0.14
N THR A 216 8.29 -14.04 0.63
CA THR A 216 8.36 -14.25 2.07
C THR A 216 8.47 -15.73 2.43
N ALA A 217 9.05 -16.04 3.59
CA ALA A 217 9.05 -17.38 4.15
C ALA A 217 7.63 -17.94 4.33
N ALA A 218 6.66 -17.08 4.64
CA ALA A 218 5.25 -17.44 4.76
C ALA A 218 4.69 -18.07 3.48
N LEU A 219 5.00 -17.50 2.31
CA LEU A 219 4.60 -18.10 1.04
C LEU A 219 5.24 -19.48 0.84
N GLY A 220 6.50 -19.66 1.24
CA GLY A 220 7.17 -20.96 1.22
C GLY A 220 6.46 -22.00 2.10
N TRP A 221 6.16 -21.67 3.36
CA TRP A 221 5.39 -22.52 4.27
C TRP A 221 4.00 -22.86 3.74
N PHE A 222 3.33 -21.87 3.15
CA PHE A 222 2.02 -22.08 2.54
C PHE A 222 2.07 -23.06 1.35
N ARG A 223 3.11 -22.96 0.52
CA ARG A 223 3.30 -23.89 -0.60
C ARG A 223 3.70 -25.28 -0.14
N LEU A 224 4.43 -25.40 0.96
CA LEU A 224 4.63 -26.70 1.61
C LEU A 224 3.29 -27.30 2.05
N GLU A 225 2.43 -26.54 2.73
CA GLU A 225 1.08 -27.00 3.10
C GLU A 225 0.26 -27.44 1.88
N THR A 226 0.32 -26.68 0.79
CA THR A 226 -0.32 -27.03 -0.50
C THR A 226 0.16 -28.39 -1.01
N LEU A 227 1.46 -28.69 -0.92
CA LEU A 227 2.04 -29.98 -1.30
C LEU A 227 1.66 -31.11 -0.34
N LEU A 228 1.49 -30.82 0.96
CA LEU A 228 0.96 -31.81 1.90
C LEU A 228 -0.48 -32.20 1.54
N TRP A 229 -1.32 -31.25 1.10
CA TRP A 229 -2.65 -31.54 0.57
C TRP A 229 -2.63 -32.41 -0.69
N VAL A 230 -1.65 -32.21 -1.59
CA VAL A 230 -1.40 -33.13 -2.73
C VAL A 230 -1.17 -34.56 -2.20
N GLY A 231 -0.34 -34.72 -1.17
CA GLY A 231 -0.07 -35.99 -0.51
C GLY A 231 -1.33 -36.62 0.11
N VAL A 232 -2.19 -35.81 0.77
CA VAL A 232 -3.47 -36.29 1.31
C VAL A 232 -4.38 -36.82 0.21
N PHE A 233 -4.62 -36.06 -0.87
CA PHE A 233 -5.49 -36.52 -1.97
C PHE A 233 -4.93 -37.76 -2.67
N ALA A 234 -3.63 -37.79 -2.94
CA ALA A 234 -2.97 -38.96 -3.54
C ALA A 234 -3.00 -40.18 -2.61
N GLY A 235 -2.77 -39.99 -1.32
CA GLY A 235 -2.80 -41.04 -0.29
C GLY A 235 -4.20 -41.60 -0.05
N LEU A 236 -5.24 -40.76 -0.06
CA LEU A 236 -6.63 -41.20 0.01
C LEU A 236 -7.02 -41.98 -1.26
N ALA A 237 -6.62 -41.49 -2.44
CA ALA A 237 -6.82 -42.23 -3.69
C ALA A 237 -6.13 -43.60 -3.63
N LEU A 238 -4.87 -43.65 -3.18
CA LEU A 238 -4.09 -44.89 -3.01
C LEU A 238 -4.73 -45.86 -2.01
N ALA A 239 -5.17 -45.35 -0.86
CA ALA A 239 -5.71 -46.16 0.22
C ALA A 239 -7.04 -46.81 -0.15
N PHE A 240 -7.90 -46.10 -0.90
CA PHE A 240 -9.26 -46.54 -1.17
C PHE A 240 -9.51 -47.04 -2.59
N LEU A 241 -8.56 -46.91 -3.53
CA LEU A 241 -8.78 -47.38 -4.91
C LEU A 241 -8.87 -48.92 -4.97
N ASP A 242 -10.06 -49.39 -5.35
CA ASP A 242 -10.28 -50.74 -5.81
C ASP A 242 -9.95 -50.83 -7.31
N VAL A 243 -8.88 -51.55 -7.62
CA VAL A 243 -8.36 -51.73 -8.98
C VAL A 243 -9.35 -52.49 -9.87
N ARG A 244 -10.19 -53.36 -9.30
CA ARG A 244 -11.14 -54.17 -10.07
C ARG A 244 -12.24 -53.30 -10.70
N THR A 245 -12.68 -52.30 -9.93
CA THR A 245 -13.76 -51.39 -10.34
C THR A 245 -13.23 -50.05 -10.85
N GLY A 246 -11.97 -49.72 -10.57
CA GLY A 246 -11.37 -48.41 -10.82
C GLY A 246 -12.08 -47.30 -10.05
N ARG A 247 -12.58 -47.59 -8.85
CA ARG A 247 -13.33 -46.68 -7.99
C ARG A 247 -12.82 -46.74 -6.55
N LEU A 248 -13.10 -45.69 -5.78
CA LEU A 248 -12.80 -45.70 -4.35
C LEU A 248 -13.85 -46.55 -3.59
N ALA A 249 -13.38 -47.50 -2.78
CA ALA A 249 -14.22 -48.40 -1.99
C ALA A 249 -13.66 -48.59 -0.58
N ARG A 250 -14.54 -48.57 0.44
CA ARG A 250 -14.14 -48.78 1.85
C ARG A 250 -13.72 -50.22 2.14
N GLN A 251 -14.33 -51.19 1.48
CA GLN A 251 -14.14 -52.63 1.74
C GLN A 251 -12.76 -53.19 1.30
N GLY A 252 -11.84 -52.32 0.86
CA GLY A 252 -10.45 -52.66 0.52
C GLY A 252 -9.44 -51.61 0.98
N ALA A 253 -9.79 -50.82 1.99
CA ALA A 253 -8.96 -49.73 2.49
C ALA A 253 -7.58 -50.23 2.96
N ARG A 254 -6.52 -49.68 2.37
CA ARG A 254 -5.14 -50.09 2.65
C ARG A 254 -4.54 -49.22 3.71
N VAL A 255 -4.35 -49.81 4.90
CA VAL A 255 -3.75 -49.16 6.06
C VAL A 255 -2.38 -48.55 5.72
N GLY A 256 -1.58 -49.18 4.87
CA GLY A 256 -0.28 -48.65 4.43
C GLY A 256 -0.34 -47.30 3.69
N GLY A 257 -1.38 -47.04 2.90
CA GLY A 257 -1.56 -45.73 2.25
C GLY A 257 -2.03 -44.64 3.23
N LEU A 258 -2.85 -45.03 4.21
CA LEU A 258 -3.32 -44.14 5.27
C LEU A 258 -2.17 -43.78 6.23
N LEU A 259 -1.44 -44.76 6.74
CA LEU A 259 -0.34 -44.55 7.68
C LEU A 259 0.93 -44.00 7.00
N GLY A 260 1.20 -44.41 5.76
CA GLY A 260 2.43 -44.06 5.05
C GLY A 260 2.40 -42.70 4.34
N LEU A 261 1.22 -42.15 4.02
CA LEU A 261 1.11 -40.88 3.29
C LEU A 261 0.06 -39.93 3.88
N VAL A 262 -1.16 -40.39 4.15
CA VAL A 262 -2.24 -39.50 4.64
C VAL A 262 -1.93 -38.97 6.04
N LEU A 263 -1.58 -39.84 6.98
CA LEU A 263 -1.29 -39.48 8.37
C LEU A 263 -0.13 -38.48 8.49
N PRO A 264 1.08 -38.70 7.92
CA PRO A 264 2.17 -37.73 8.04
C PRO A 264 1.83 -36.40 7.36
N CYS A 265 1.15 -36.40 6.21
CA CYS A 265 0.71 -35.16 5.57
C CYS A 265 -0.33 -34.41 6.40
N ALA A 266 -1.31 -35.11 6.98
CA ALA A 266 -2.32 -34.52 7.84
C ALA A 266 -1.73 -33.97 9.15
N LEU A 267 -0.76 -34.66 9.74
CA LEU A 267 -0.01 -34.16 10.91
C LEU A 267 0.79 -32.91 10.55
N GLY A 268 1.45 -32.90 9.38
CA GLY A 268 2.15 -31.72 8.88
C GLY A 268 1.23 -30.52 8.66
N ILE A 269 0.07 -30.71 8.03
CA ILE A 269 -0.95 -29.65 7.86
C ILE A 269 -1.42 -29.16 9.23
N THR A 270 -1.74 -30.07 10.14
CA THR A 270 -2.20 -29.72 11.50
C THR A 270 -1.15 -28.90 12.24
N TYR A 271 0.13 -29.27 12.11
CA TYR A 271 1.25 -28.52 12.71
C TYR A 271 1.38 -27.12 12.13
N LEU A 272 1.32 -26.97 10.80
CA LEU A 272 1.40 -25.67 10.13
C LEU A 272 0.21 -24.77 10.49
N GLU A 273 -1.00 -25.34 10.53
CA GLU A 273 -2.22 -24.63 10.90
C GLU A 273 -2.24 -24.20 12.37
N ALA A 274 -1.73 -25.04 13.27
CA ALA A 274 -1.58 -24.70 14.69
C ALA A 274 -0.59 -23.55 14.93
N HIS A 275 0.38 -23.36 14.03
CA HIS A 275 1.38 -22.28 14.09
C HIS A 275 1.16 -21.23 12.99
N ALA A 276 -0.04 -21.17 12.41
CA ALA A 276 -0.31 -20.31 11.27
C ALA A 276 0.01 -18.82 11.52
N PRO A 277 -0.28 -18.23 12.70
CA PRO A 277 0.15 -16.86 13.02
C PRO A 277 1.67 -16.65 13.02
N GLN A 278 2.41 -17.57 13.64
CA GLN A 278 3.88 -17.49 13.74
C GLN A 278 4.55 -17.67 12.37
N LEU A 279 3.95 -18.50 11.52
CA LEU A 279 4.42 -18.75 10.15
C LEU A 279 3.96 -17.69 9.14
N GLY A 280 3.10 -16.74 9.55
CA GLY A 280 2.54 -15.71 8.69
C GLY A 280 1.51 -16.23 7.67
N LEU A 281 0.92 -17.40 7.92
CA LEU A 281 -0.11 -18.01 7.06
C LEU A 281 -1.50 -17.43 7.33
N ARG A 282 -1.76 -17.07 8.58
CA ARG A 282 -2.97 -16.39 9.06
C ARG A 282 -2.61 -15.43 10.18
N MET A 283 -3.56 -14.63 10.64
CA MET A 283 -3.39 -13.72 11.77
C MET A 283 -4.61 -13.77 12.67
N SER A 284 -4.39 -13.62 13.97
CA SER A 284 -5.44 -13.51 14.97
C SER A 284 -5.24 -12.24 15.80
N ASP A 285 -6.32 -11.70 16.36
CA ASP A 285 -6.25 -10.53 17.24
C ASP A 285 -5.35 -10.79 18.45
N ALA A 286 -5.40 -12.01 19.02
CA ALA A 286 -4.60 -12.39 20.17
C ALA A 286 -3.10 -12.38 19.87
N TYR A 287 -2.68 -12.98 18.75
CA TYR A 287 -1.27 -13.00 18.35
C TYR A 287 -0.80 -11.60 17.95
N LEU A 288 -1.65 -10.81 17.28
CA LEU A 288 -1.34 -9.43 16.94
C LEU A 288 -1.14 -8.57 18.20
N ALA A 289 -2.01 -8.70 19.20
CA ALA A 289 -1.87 -8.03 20.49
C ALA A 289 -0.60 -8.46 21.23
N GLU A 290 -0.22 -9.74 21.16
CA GLU A 290 1.03 -10.26 21.73
C GLU A 290 2.26 -9.65 21.05
N GLN A 291 2.28 -9.58 19.71
CA GLN A 291 3.40 -9.03 18.94
C GLN A 291 3.63 -7.54 19.22
N LEU A 292 2.56 -6.75 19.32
CA LEU A 292 2.65 -5.34 19.70
C LEU A 292 3.02 -5.20 21.19
N GLY A 293 2.36 -5.96 22.05
CA GLY A 293 2.73 -6.14 23.45
C GLY A 293 2.41 -4.96 24.39
N GLY A 294 1.88 -3.85 23.88
CA GLY A 294 1.36 -2.70 24.65
C GLY A 294 -0.14 -2.50 24.42
N VAL A 295 -0.87 -2.16 25.49
CA VAL A 295 -2.31 -1.88 25.46
C VAL A 295 -2.63 -0.66 26.34
N ARG A 296 -3.43 0.25 25.82
CA ARG A 296 -3.94 1.43 26.52
C ARG A 296 -5.43 1.58 26.26
N GLU A 297 -6.22 1.62 27.33
CA GLU A 297 -7.66 1.87 27.25
C GLU A 297 -7.98 3.33 27.57
N THR A 298 -8.99 3.86 26.88
CA THR A 298 -9.57 5.19 27.10
C THR A 298 -11.10 5.07 27.21
N ALA A 299 -11.81 6.19 27.18
CA ALA A 299 -13.28 6.17 27.20
C ALA A 299 -13.81 5.42 25.97
N HIS A 300 -13.32 5.77 24.79
CA HIS A 300 -13.84 5.27 23.52
C HIS A 300 -12.90 4.31 22.77
N PHE A 301 -11.69 4.05 23.27
CA PHE A 301 -10.69 3.26 22.53
C PHE A 301 -10.01 2.16 23.34
N THR A 302 -9.58 1.13 22.61
CA THR A 302 -8.54 0.18 23.02
C THR A 302 -7.38 0.29 22.04
N LEU A 303 -6.31 0.99 22.44
CA LEU A 303 -5.11 1.21 21.66
C LEU A 303 -4.11 0.09 21.93
N HIS A 304 -3.85 -0.75 20.92
CA HIS A 304 -2.73 -1.68 20.89
C HIS A 304 -1.54 -1.00 20.21
N TYR A 305 -0.37 -1.02 20.84
CA TYR A 305 0.82 -0.30 20.38
C TYR A 305 2.09 -1.09 20.67
N PRO A 306 3.22 -0.79 19.99
CA PRO A 306 4.48 -1.49 20.23
C PRO A 306 4.98 -1.17 21.64
N ARG A 307 5.25 -2.18 22.47
CA ARG A 307 5.64 -2.05 23.89
C ARG A 307 6.81 -1.07 24.12
N GLY A 308 7.70 -0.91 23.13
CA GLY A 308 8.84 0.01 23.18
C GLY A 308 8.50 1.49 22.94
N LYS A 309 7.27 1.85 22.59
CA LYS A 309 6.87 3.26 22.38
C LYS A 309 6.92 4.03 23.70
N ALA A 310 7.46 5.25 23.68
CA ALA A 310 7.59 6.08 24.86
C ALA A 310 6.23 6.36 25.50
N ARG A 311 6.16 6.30 26.84
CA ARG A 311 4.90 6.48 27.58
C ARG A 311 4.22 7.81 27.26
N GLU A 312 4.99 8.89 27.12
CA GLU A 312 4.47 10.22 26.81
C GLU A 312 3.81 10.25 25.42
N ASP A 313 4.40 9.59 24.42
CA ASP A 313 3.82 9.49 23.08
C ASP A 313 2.54 8.66 23.08
N VAL A 314 2.48 7.59 23.89
CA VAL A 314 1.27 6.77 24.07
C VAL A 314 0.17 7.59 24.73
N ASP A 315 0.48 8.33 25.80
CA ASP A 315 -0.48 9.20 26.47
C ASP A 315 -0.96 10.32 25.54
N ARG A 316 -0.07 10.89 24.72
CA ARG A 316 -0.42 11.91 23.71
C ARG A 316 -1.30 11.34 22.60
N MET A 317 -0.98 10.16 22.08
CA MET A 317 -1.81 9.46 21.09
C MET A 317 -3.19 9.12 21.65
N ALA A 318 -3.27 8.66 22.90
CA ALA A 318 -4.53 8.35 23.56
C ALA A 318 -5.44 9.59 23.70
N ARG A 319 -4.86 10.75 24.01
CA ARG A 319 -5.61 12.02 24.07
C ARG A 319 -6.00 12.53 22.68
N ASP A 320 -5.13 12.38 21.69
CA ASP A 320 -5.43 12.73 20.28
C ASP A 320 -6.61 11.89 19.75
N LEU A 321 -6.64 10.60 20.07
CA LEU A 321 -7.77 9.71 19.74
C LEU A 321 -9.09 10.24 20.29
N GLU A 322 -9.12 10.64 21.57
CA GLU A 322 -10.32 11.18 22.21
C GLU A 322 -10.71 12.56 21.62
N PHE A 323 -9.74 13.40 21.30
CA PHE A 323 -9.98 14.67 20.61
C PHE A 323 -10.61 14.44 19.22
N ARG A 324 -10.01 13.56 18.41
CA ARG A 324 -10.53 13.22 17.08
C ARG A 324 -11.89 12.54 17.16
N TYR A 325 -12.14 11.69 18.17
CA TYR A 325 -13.47 11.13 18.41
C TYR A 325 -14.51 12.22 18.63
N ALA A 326 -14.23 13.20 19.50
CA ALA A 326 -15.14 14.30 19.77
C ALA A 326 -15.38 15.17 18.51
N GLN A 327 -14.33 15.42 17.73
CA GLN A 327 -14.39 16.18 16.48
C GLN A 327 -15.25 15.46 15.43
N THR A 328 -14.94 14.19 15.15
CA THR A 328 -15.66 13.39 14.15
C THR A 328 -17.11 13.12 14.58
N SER A 329 -17.35 12.87 15.88
CA SER A 329 -18.70 12.69 16.42
C SER A 329 -19.56 13.95 16.23
N ARG A 330 -18.98 15.14 16.42
CA ARG A 330 -19.66 16.42 16.15
C ARG A 330 -19.97 16.59 14.66
N PHE A 331 -19.02 16.25 13.79
CA PHE A 331 -19.20 16.34 12.33
C PHE A 331 -20.28 15.39 11.81
N LEU A 332 -20.23 14.11 12.21
CA LEU A 332 -21.16 13.09 11.74
C LEU A 332 -22.49 13.11 12.48
N GLY A 333 -22.55 13.63 13.71
CA GLY A 333 -23.72 13.54 14.59
C GLY A 333 -24.04 12.13 15.08
N VAL A 334 -23.12 11.18 14.89
CA VAL A 334 -23.23 9.78 15.34
C VAL A 334 -21.85 9.23 15.67
N ALA A 335 -21.80 8.23 16.54
CA ALA A 335 -20.59 7.49 16.86
C ALA A 335 -20.90 6.03 17.26
N PRO A 336 -19.95 5.10 17.13
CA PRO A 336 -20.07 3.75 17.65
C PRO A 336 -20.26 3.76 19.17
N THR A 337 -21.11 2.85 19.66
CA THR A 337 -21.33 2.63 21.11
C THR A 337 -20.24 1.75 21.73
N GLU A 338 -19.63 0.90 20.92
CA GLU A 338 -18.52 0.03 21.32
C GLU A 338 -17.21 0.81 21.29
N ARG A 339 -16.23 0.38 22.10
CA ARG A 339 -14.88 0.94 22.01
C ARG A 339 -14.24 0.59 20.67
N VAL A 340 -13.65 1.59 20.03
CA VAL A 340 -12.90 1.43 18.79
C VAL A 340 -11.53 0.83 19.09
N ARG A 341 -11.20 -0.27 18.41
CA ARG A 341 -9.89 -0.89 18.53
C ARG A 341 -8.89 -0.25 17.56
N VAL A 342 -7.76 0.21 18.08
CA VAL A 342 -6.72 0.86 17.28
C VAL A 342 -5.47 0.00 17.32
N TRP A 343 -5.02 -0.43 16.15
CA TRP A 343 -3.78 -1.19 15.99
C TRP A 343 -2.70 -0.27 15.44
N LEU A 344 -1.76 0.12 16.31
CA LEU A 344 -0.62 0.98 15.98
C LEU A 344 0.63 0.12 15.72
N TYR A 345 1.18 0.20 14.51
CA TYR A 345 2.37 -0.55 14.10
C TYR A 345 3.60 0.35 14.09
N ARG A 346 4.78 -0.16 14.42
CA ARG A 346 6.03 0.60 14.43
C ARG A 346 6.46 1.09 13.05
N SER A 347 6.22 0.31 12.00
CA SER A 347 6.68 0.62 10.63
C SER A 347 5.83 -0.04 9.54
N GLU A 348 6.05 0.41 8.29
CA GLU A 348 5.49 -0.21 7.08
C GLU A 348 5.80 -1.71 7.00
N GLN A 349 7.04 -2.10 7.30
CA GLN A 349 7.48 -3.50 7.23
C GLN A 349 6.81 -4.37 8.29
N GLU A 350 6.69 -3.88 9.54
CA GLU A 350 6.00 -4.61 10.60
C GLU A 350 4.52 -4.82 10.25
N LYS A 351 3.86 -3.77 9.75
CA LYS A 351 2.44 -3.84 9.34
C LYS A 351 2.23 -4.77 8.15
N GLN A 352 3.08 -4.70 7.13
CA GLN A 352 3.03 -5.62 5.98
C GLN A 352 3.19 -7.07 6.43
N LYS A 353 4.14 -7.34 7.34
CA LYS A 353 4.38 -8.69 7.86
C LYS A 353 3.20 -9.24 8.65
N LEU A 354 2.57 -8.41 9.47
CA LEU A 354 1.52 -8.85 10.39
C LEU A 354 0.12 -8.90 9.76
N VAL A 355 -0.22 -7.93 8.91
CA VAL A 355 -1.58 -7.84 8.34
C VAL A 355 -1.62 -7.71 6.82
N GLY A 356 -0.48 -7.57 6.14
CA GLY A 356 -0.43 -7.53 4.68
C GLY A 356 -0.76 -6.17 4.07
N ALA A 357 -0.66 -5.08 4.82
CA ALA A 357 -0.79 -3.73 4.28
C ALA A 357 0.36 -2.87 4.78
N GLY A 358 1.36 -2.63 3.94
CA GLY A 358 2.56 -1.89 4.29
C GLY A 358 2.25 -0.41 4.38
N ARG A 359 2.10 0.24 3.23
CA ARG A 359 1.89 1.69 3.13
C ARG A 359 0.45 2.09 3.36
N THR A 360 -0.47 1.19 3.01
CA THR A 360 -1.91 1.44 3.05
C THR A 360 -2.44 1.42 4.48
N GLN A 361 -3.01 2.53 4.95
CA GLN A 361 -3.83 2.56 6.18
C GLN A 361 -5.23 2.06 5.86
N PHE A 362 -5.88 1.40 6.82
CA PHE A 362 -7.22 0.87 6.58
C PHE A 362 -8.03 0.72 7.88
N ALA A 363 -9.34 0.77 7.74
CA ALA A 363 -10.31 0.48 8.77
C ALA A 363 -11.20 -0.72 8.41
N LYS A 364 -11.75 -1.38 9.42
CA LYS A 364 -12.80 -2.40 9.30
C LYS A 364 -14.02 -1.96 10.11
N PRO A 365 -14.92 -1.11 9.55
CA PRO A 365 -16.05 -0.55 10.30
C PRO A 365 -16.98 -1.59 10.93
N TRP A 366 -17.14 -2.75 10.29
CA TRP A 366 -17.93 -3.88 10.80
C TRP A 366 -17.31 -4.60 12.01
N ARG A 367 -16.01 -4.38 12.28
CA ARG A 367 -15.31 -4.86 13.48
C ARG A 367 -14.98 -3.73 14.46
N THR A 368 -15.42 -2.50 14.17
CA THR A 368 -15.11 -1.31 14.98
C THR A 368 -13.60 -1.14 15.23
N GLU A 369 -12.77 -1.35 14.19
CA GLU A 369 -11.30 -1.26 14.32
C GLU A 369 -10.62 -0.53 13.17
N LEU A 370 -9.44 0.04 13.44
CA LEU A 370 -8.57 0.66 12.43
C LEU A 370 -7.09 0.29 12.64
N HIS A 371 -6.33 0.28 11.54
CA HIS A 371 -4.95 -0.17 11.48
C HIS A 371 -4.06 0.91 10.89
N ILE A 372 -3.22 1.51 11.73
CA ILE A 372 -2.36 2.65 11.40
C ILE A 372 -0.91 2.42 11.80
N GLN A 373 0.03 3.01 11.05
CA GLN A 373 1.44 3.01 11.43
C GLN A 373 1.76 4.19 12.33
N ASP A 374 2.81 4.06 13.13
CA ASP A 374 3.31 5.11 14.01
C ASP A 374 3.83 6.29 13.18
N LYS A 375 3.38 7.48 13.54
CA LYS A 375 3.75 8.74 12.93
C LYS A 375 3.88 9.81 14.02
N PRO A 376 4.64 10.89 13.76
CA PRO A 376 4.72 12.02 14.67
C PRO A 376 3.33 12.57 15.01
N PHE A 377 3.18 13.08 16.23
CA PHE A 377 2.00 13.84 16.63
C PHE A 377 2.02 15.25 16.00
N PRO A 378 0.88 15.79 15.55
CA PRO A 378 -0.43 15.14 15.46
C PRO A 378 -0.46 14.09 14.36
N HIS A 379 -1.18 12.98 14.58
CA HIS A 379 -1.08 11.84 13.70
C HIS A 379 -1.79 12.09 12.36
N SER A 380 -1.02 12.24 11.28
CA SER A 380 -1.49 12.76 9.97
C SER A 380 -2.55 11.95 9.24
N THR A 381 -2.79 10.69 9.59
CA THR A 381 -3.85 9.86 8.97
C THR A 381 -4.87 9.35 9.99
N LEU A 382 -4.76 9.75 11.26
CA LEU A 382 -5.61 9.18 12.31
C LEU A 382 -7.07 9.57 12.09
N HIS A 383 -7.30 10.85 11.82
CA HIS A 383 -8.66 11.39 11.72
C HIS A 383 -9.41 10.81 10.51
N HIS A 384 -8.75 10.69 9.34
CA HIS A 384 -9.27 10.00 8.17
C HIS A 384 -9.67 8.54 8.46
N GLU A 385 -8.76 7.73 9.01
CA GLU A 385 -9.08 6.31 9.28
C GLU A 385 -10.12 6.14 10.38
N LEU A 386 -10.14 7.04 11.36
CA LEU A 386 -11.16 7.07 12.40
C LEU A 386 -12.53 7.39 11.81
N ALA A 387 -12.63 8.30 10.84
CA ALA A 387 -13.89 8.66 10.20
C ALA A 387 -14.59 7.44 9.56
N HIS A 388 -13.83 6.51 8.95
CA HIS A 388 -14.38 5.26 8.44
C HIS A 388 -15.09 4.42 9.52
N VAL A 389 -14.46 4.28 10.69
CA VAL A 389 -15.07 3.54 11.81
C VAL A 389 -16.24 4.30 12.42
N MET A 390 -16.09 5.62 12.58
CA MET A 390 -17.10 6.50 13.18
C MET A 390 -18.37 6.59 12.33
N ALA A 391 -18.25 6.48 11.01
CA ALA A 391 -19.37 6.42 10.08
C ALA A 391 -20.11 5.07 10.07
N GLY A 392 -19.53 4.03 10.67
CA GLY A 392 -20.10 2.67 10.70
C GLY A 392 -21.58 2.59 11.11
N PRO A 393 -22.06 3.32 12.15
CA PRO A 393 -23.47 3.35 12.52
C PRO A 393 -24.42 3.92 11.45
N ALA A 394 -23.91 4.74 10.52
CA ALA A 394 -24.66 5.28 9.39
C ALA A 394 -24.50 4.44 8.11
N GLY A 395 -23.53 3.51 8.07
CA GLY A 395 -23.29 2.64 6.93
C GLY A 395 -24.33 1.53 6.81
N SER A 396 -24.42 0.94 5.61
CA SER A 396 -25.37 -0.14 5.34
C SER A 396 -24.71 -1.52 5.22
N GLY A 397 -25.55 -2.56 5.31
CA GLY A 397 -25.14 -3.94 5.10
C GLY A 397 -24.16 -4.47 6.17
N PHE A 398 -23.59 -5.64 5.89
CA PHE A 398 -22.69 -6.32 6.83
C PHE A 398 -21.40 -5.52 7.09
N PHE A 399 -20.84 -4.89 6.04
CA PHE A 399 -19.57 -4.16 6.14
C PHE A 399 -19.71 -2.77 6.77
N ARG A 400 -20.94 -2.29 7.05
CA ARG A 400 -21.20 -0.96 7.64
C ARG A 400 -20.56 0.18 6.84
N VAL A 401 -20.65 0.11 5.51
CA VAL A 401 -20.14 1.13 4.58
C VAL A 401 -21.16 1.37 3.47
N THR A 402 -20.98 2.41 2.67
CA THR A 402 -21.85 2.67 1.52
C THR A 402 -21.73 1.54 0.49
N THR A 403 -22.84 0.84 0.23
CA THR A 403 -22.88 -0.23 -0.75
C THR A 403 -24.06 -0.08 -1.70
N ARG A 404 -23.84 -0.39 -2.98
CA ARG A 404 -24.90 -0.59 -3.95
C ARG A 404 -25.39 -2.04 -3.85
N LEU A 405 -26.70 -2.21 -3.73
CA LEU A 405 -27.37 -3.52 -3.56
C LEU A 405 -26.86 -4.33 -2.35
N GLY A 406 -26.27 -3.68 -1.33
CA GLY A 406 -25.74 -4.35 -0.14
C GLY A 406 -24.40 -5.06 -0.34
N VAL A 407 -23.82 -5.05 -1.55
CA VAL A 407 -22.65 -5.87 -1.90
C VAL A 407 -21.51 -5.10 -2.56
N TRP A 408 -21.79 -4.07 -3.36
CA TRP A 408 -20.75 -3.37 -4.11
C TRP A 408 -20.35 -2.06 -3.42
N PRO A 409 -19.13 -1.94 -2.86
CA PRO A 409 -18.73 -0.73 -2.16
C PRO A 409 -18.62 0.45 -3.14
N LEU A 410 -19.15 1.60 -2.72
CA LEU A 410 -19.07 2.84 -3.50
C LEU A 410 -17.95 3.72 -2.93
N MET A 411 -16.72 3.46 -3.39
CA MET A 411 -15.51 4.08 -2.83
C MET A 411 -15.50 5.60 -2.88
N GLY A 412 -16.13 6.23 -3.89
CA GLY A 412 -16.24 7.68 -3.95
C GLY A 412 -16.99 8.27 -2.74
N VAL A 413 -18.04 7.60 -2.27
CA VAL A 413 -18.77 8.03 -1.07
C VAL A 413 -18.01 7.65 0.20
N ILE A 414 -17.46 6.43 0.25
CA ILE A 414 -16.73 5.92 1.42
C ILE A 414 -15.51 6.79 1.74
N GLU A 415 -14.62 6.97 0.76
CA GLU A 415 -13.40 7.76 0.94
C GLU A 415 -13.69 9.25 0.96
N GLY A 416 -14.66 9.71 0.17
CA GLY A 416 -15.12 11.10 0.22
C GLY A 416 -15.58 11.49 1.62
N LEU A 417 -16.32 10.62 2.33
CA LEU A 417 -16.83 10.96 3.67
C LEU A 417 -15.68 11.08 4.66
N ALA A 418 -14.72 10.17 4.59
CA ALA A 418 -13.54 10.21 5.45
C ALA A 418 -12.71 11.49 5.23
N VAL A 419 -12.48 11.88 3.96
CA VAL A 419 -11.79 13.15 3.64
C VAL A 419 -12.61 14.36 4.08
N ALA A 420 -13.94 14.32 3.97
CA ALA A 420 -14.81 15.41 4.39
C ALA A 420 -14.81 15.62 5.91
N ALA A 421 -14.76 14.53 6.67
CA ALA A 421 -14.62 14.55 8.12
C ALA A 421 -13.22 15.01 8.54
N ASP A 422 -12.18 14.51 7.85
CA ASP A 422 -10.78 14.88 8.10
C ASP A 422 -10.50 16.36 7.84
N ASP A 423 -11.06 16.88 6.74
CA ASP A 423 -10.90 18.25 6.23
C ASP A 423 -9.45 18.74 6.24
N PRO A 424 -8.56 18.02 5.54
CA PRO A 424 -7.14 18.22 5.69
C PRO A 424 -6.71 19.55 5.09
N VAL A 425 -5.99 20.34 5.89
CA VAL A 425 -5.17 21.44 5.38
C VAL A 425 -3.86 20.87 4.86
N GLN A 426 -3.66 20.92 3.54
CA GLN A 426 -2.45 20.40 2.89
C GLN A 426 -1.66 21.55 2.29
N GLY A 427 -0.45 21.77 2.80
CA GLY A 427 0.34 22.95 2.45
C GLY A 427 -0.38 24.22 2.92
N GLU A 428 -0.71 25.10 1.97
CA GLU A 428 -1.30 26.41 2.26
C GLU A 428 -2.74 26.53 1.74
N LEU A 429 -3.35 25.39 1.43
CA LEU A 429 -4.67 25.34 0.80
C LEU A 429 -5.61 24.44 1.59
N THR A 430 -6.85 24.90 1.68
CA THR A 430 -8.00 24.11 2.16
C THR A 430 -8.39 23.05 1.15
N LEU A 431 -9.16 22.05 1.60
CA LEU A 431 -9.70 21.00 0.75
C LEU A 431 -10.47 21.56 -0.47
N HIS A 432 -11.34 22.56 -0.26
CA HIS A 432 -12.08 23.21 -1.34
C HIS A 432 -11.17 23.98 -2.31
N GLN A 433 -10.13 24.65 -1.82
CA GLN A 433 -9.16 25.34 -2.69
C GLN A 433 -8.38 24.36 -3.57
N TRP A 434 -7.99 23.19 -3.05
CA TRP A 434 -7.37 22.14 -3.87
C TRP A 434 -8.32 21.62 -4.95
N ALA A 435 -9.59 21.37 -4.61
CA ALA A 435 -10.59 20.93 -5.57
C ALA A 435 -10.85 21.99 -6.66
N ALA A 436 -10.99 23.26 -6.28
CA ALA A 436 -11.17 24.38 -7.21
C ALA A 436 -9.95 24.55 -8.13
N GLY A 437 -8.73 24.43 -7.59
CA GLY A 437 -7.50 24.51 -8.38
C GLY A 437 -7.39 23.38 -9.40
N MET A 438 -7.73 22.15 -9.00
CA MET A 438 -7.77 20.99 -9.90
C MET A 438 -8.81 21.16 -11.01
N ARG A 439 -9.99 21.71 -10.67
CA ARG A 439 -11.07 21.97 -11.62
C ARG A 439 -10.68 23.01 -12.67
N ARG A 440 -10.12 24.16 -12.27
CA ARG A 440 -9.68 25.22 -13.20
C ARG A 440 -8.60 24.77 -14.17
N GLN A 441 -7.80 23.77 -13.77
CA GLN A 441 -6.78 23.16 -14.61
C GLN A 441 -7.31 22.02 -15.50
N GLY A 442 -8.62 21.73 -15.48
CA GLY A 442 -9.22 20.64 -16.24
C GLY A 442 -8.78 19.25 -15.80
N LEU A 443 -8.28 19.10 -14.56
CA LEU A 443 -7.76 17.84 -14.02
C LEU A 443 -8.78 17.09 -13.15
N ALA A 444 -9.86 17.75 -12.72
CA ALA A 444 -10.87 17.17 -11.85
C ALA A 444 -11.69 16.10 -12.58
N PRO A 445 -11.76 14.86 -12.05
CA PRO A 445 -12.69 13.85 -12.56
C PRO A 445 -14.15 14.30 -12.38
N ASP A 446 -15.06 13.80 -13.22
CA ASP A 446 -16.49 14.08 -13.06
C ASP A 446 -17.01 13.44 -11.76
N MET A 447 -17.58 14.27 -10.88
CA MET A 447 -18.14 13.83 -9.61
C MET A 447 -19.27 12.81 -9.80
N ARG A 448 -20.03 12.92 -10.89
CA ARG A 448 -21.14 12.01 -11.21
C ARG A 448 -20.65 10.59 -11.43
N ASP A 449 -19.49 10.45 -12.07
CA ASP A 449 -18.84 9.16 -12.28
C ASP A 449 -18.17 8.64 -11.01
N LEU A 450 -17.56 9.53 -10.21
CA LEU A 450 -16.89 9.17 -8.96
C LEU A 450 -17.84 8.59 -7.91
N MET A 451 -19.08 9.09 -7.83
CA MET A 451 -20.11 8.52 -6.94
C MET A 451 -20.65 7.17 -7.44
N GLY A 452 -20.32 6.80 -8.68
CA GLY A 452 -20.66 5.52 -9.27
C GLY A 452 -19.71 4.37 -8.89
N PRO A 453 -20.03 3.13 -9.32
CA PRO A 453 -19.29 1.93 -8.94
C PRO A 453 -17.89 1.81 -9.57
N LYS A 454 -17.58 2.58 -10.61
CA LYS A 454 -16.37 2.44 -11.44
C LYS A 454 -15.48 3.67 -11.46
N GLY A 455 -16.05 4.88 -11.48
CA GLY A 455 -15.29 6.10 -11.76
C GLY A 455 -14.15 6.37 -10.77
N PHE A 456 -14.35 6.00 -9.50
CA PHE A 456 -13.31 6.12 -8.47
C PHE A 456 -12.07 5.26 -8.77
N TYR A 457 -12.26 4.00 -9.16
CA TYR A 457 -11.16 3.06 -9.47
C TYR A 457 -10.42 3.41 -10.77
N GLN A 458 -11.07 4.14 -11.68
CA GLN A 458 -10.48 4.56 -12.96
C GLN A 458 -9.73 5.90 -12.85
N SER A 459 -9.91 6.61 -11.74
CA SER A 459 -9.30 7.93 -11.50
C SER A 459 -8.00 7.81 -10.71
N ALA A 460 -7.10 8.77 -10.87
CA ALA A 460 -5.91 8.87 -10.02
C ALA A 460 -6.33 9.11 -8.54
N PRO A 461 -5.85 8.32 -7.56
CA PRO A 461 -6.31 8.42 -6.17
C PRO A 461 -6.21 9.83 -5.60
N ALA A 462 -5.08 10.52 -5.78
CA ALA A 462 -4.91 11.89 -5.29
C ALA A 462 -6.00 12.85 -5.78
N ARG A 463 -6.48 12.66 -7.01
CA ARG A 463 -7.57 13.48 -7.58
C ARG A 463 -8.91 13.10 -7.00
N ALA A 464 -9.26 11.81 -7.07
CA ALA A 464 -10.56 11.29 -6.67
C ALA A 464 -10.89 11.59 -5.20
N TYR A 465 -9.94 11.36 -4.29
CA TYR A 465 -10.12 11.63 -2.85
C TYR A 465 -10.38 13.11 -2.57
N THR A 466 -9.59 14.00 -3.18
CA THR A 466 -9.68 15.45 -2.96
C THR A 466 -11.04 16.00 -3.42
N VAL A 467 -11.48 15.67 -4.63
CA VAL A 467 -12.75 16.21 -5.14
C VAL A 467 -13.95 15.57 -4.45
N ALA A 468 -13.92 14.26 -4.16
CA ALA A 468 -15.02 13.59 -3.47
C ALA A 468 -15.17 14.10 -2.03
N GLY A 469 -14.04 14.30 -1.33
CA GLY A 469 -14.01 14.92 -0.01
C GLY A 469 -14.57 16.33 0.00
N SER A 470 -14.11 17.18 -0.95
CA SER A 470 -14.63 18.54 -1.10
C SER A 470 -16.14 18.56 -1.35
N PHE A 471 -16.65 17.66 -2.19
CA PHE A 471 -18.08 17.59 -2.48
C PHE A 471 -18.90 17.17 -1.25
N LEU A 472 -18.51 16.08 -0.56
CA LEU A 472 -19.25 15.64 0.63
C LEU A 472 -19.10 16.59 1.81
N ARG A 473 -17.97 17.30 1.92
CA ARG A 473 -17.82 18.38 2.90
C ARG A 473 -18.77 19.53 2.63
N TYR A 474 -18.87 19.96 1.37
CA TYR A 474 -19.85 20.97 0.97
C TYR A 474 -21.29 20.54 1.31
N LEU A 475 -21.63 19.27 1.10
CA LEU A 475 -22.94 18.75 1.47
C LEU A 475 -23.16 18.78 2.99
N ALA A 476 -22.15 18.40 3.77
CA ALA A 476 -22.19 18.45 5.23
C ALA A 476 -22.42 19.89 5.74
N ASP A 477 -21.64 20.85 5.22
CA ASP A 477 -21.66 22.24 5.66
C ASP A 477 -22.95 22.96 5.23
N THR A 478 -23.52 22.60 4.07
CA THR A 478 -24.70 23.27 3.50
C THR A 478 -26.01 22.65 4.00
N TYR A 479 -26.06 21.32 4.15
CA TYR A 479 -27.31 20.58 4.39
C TYR A 479 -27.35 19.84 5.73
N GLY A 480 -26.24 19.84 6.48
CA GLY A 480 -26.13 19.23 7.80
C GLY A 480 -25.85 17.73 7.78
N ALA A 481 -25.43 17.24 8.95
CA ALA A 481 -24.99 15.86 9.13
C ALA A 481 -26.07 14.80 8.88
N ASP A 482 -27.34 15.12 9.15
CA ASP A 482 -28.45 14.15 9.02
C ASP A 482 -28.63 13.67 7.58
N ARG A 483 -28.61 14.60 6.61
CA ARG A 483 -28.70 14.26 5.19
C ARG A 483 -27.43 13.59 4.68
N LEU A 484 -26.28 13.98 5.20
CA LEU A 484 -25.01 13.33 4.90
C LEU A 484 -24.99 11.85 5.34
N ARG A 485 -25.51 11.56 6.54
CA ARG A 485 -25.65 10.17 7.02
C ARG A 485 -26.65 9.38 6.18
N ALA A 486 -27.78 9.99 5.82
CA ALA A 486 -28.78 9.35 4.97
C ALA A 486 -28.19 8.92 3.61
N VAL A 487 -27.38 9.78 2.97
CA VAL A 487 -26.72 9.42 1.71
C VAL A 487 -25.61 8.38 1.91
N TYR A 488 -24.90 8.39 3.05
CA TYR A 488 -23.83 7.42 3.31
C TYR A 488 -24.32 5.98 3.36
N ALA A 489 -25.57 5.72 3.76
CA ALA A 489 -26.09 4.37 3.80
C ALA A 489 -26.10 3.71 2.40
N HIS A 490 -26.64 4.40 1.39
CA HIS A 490 -26.97 3.77 0.09
C HIS A 490 -26.52 4.56 -1.15
N ALA A 491 -25.89 5.72 -0.97
CA ALA A 491 -25.60 6.69 -2.04
C ALA A 491 -26.84 7.14 -2.83
N ASP A 492 -28.02 7.16 -2.20
CA ASP A 492 -29.24 7.71 -2.81
C ASP A 492 -29.35 9.21 -2.50
N PHE A 493 -28.82 10.01 -3.42
CA PHE A 493 -28.83 11.47 -3.31
C PHE A 493 -30.24 12.05 -3.47
N ASN A 494 -31.10 11.41 -4.28
CA ASN A 494 -32.47 11.87 -4.48
C ASN A 494 -33.26 11.76 -3.19
N GLU A 495 -33.18 10.60 -2.53
CA GLU A 495 -33.87 10.37 -1.26
C GLU A 495 -33.31 11.25 -0.15
N ALA A 496 -31.98 11.35 -0.02
CA ALA A 496 -31.35 12.07 1.08
C ALA A 496 -31.52 13.61 0.99
N TYR A 497 -31.52 14.18 -0.22
CA TYR A 497 -31.55 15.64 -0.42
C TYR A 497 -32.84 16.15 -1.06
N GLY A 498 -33.70 15.27 -1.58
CA GLY A 498 -34.86 15.63 -2.40
C GLY A 498 -34.47 16.18 -3.77
N ARG A 499 -33.22 15.96 -4.20
CA ARG A 499 -32.62 16.56 -5.40
C ARG A 499 -31.69 15.57 -6.10
N PRO A 500 -31.60 15.59 -7.44
CA PRO A 500 -30.69 14.74 -8.17
C PRO A 500 -29.23 15.11 -7.92
N LEU A 501 -28.36 14.09 -7.98
CA LEU A 501 -26.91 14.24 -7.83
C LEU A 501 -26.35 15.32 -8.77
N ASP A 502 -26.85 15.37 -10.01
CA ASP A 502 -26.42 16.36 -11.01
C ASP A 502 -26.59 17.81 -10.52
N GLU A 503 -27.74 18.14 -9.93
CA GLU A 503 -28.00 19.47 -9.39
C GLU A 503 -27.08 19.81 -8.22
N LEU A 504 -26.87 18.85 -7.31
CA LEU A 504 -25.97 19.03 -6.15
C LEU A 504 -24.53 19.26 -6.60
N VAL A 505 -24.08 18.50 -7.60
CA VAL A 505 -22.74 18.64 -8.17
C VAL A 505 -22.59 19.99 -8.87
N THR A 506 -23.55 20.41 -9.69
CA THR A 506 -23.50 21.72 -10.36
C THR A 506 -23.51 22.88 -9.37
N GLU A 507 -24.24 22.77 -8.26
CA GLU A 507 -24.20 23.79 -7.21
C GLU A 507 -22.83 23.87 -6.53
N TRP A 508 -22.27 22.72 -6.16
CA TRP A 508 -20.92 22.64 -5.62
C TRP A 508 -19.86 23.18 -6.58
N GLU A 509 -19.91 22.82 -7.87
CA GLU A 509 -19.00 23.34 -8.90
C GLU A 509 -19.05 24.87 -8.96
N ARG A 510 -20.24 25.47 -8.86
CA ARG A 510 -20.41 26.93 -8.80
C ARG A 510 -19.72 27.54 -7.57
N THR A 511 -19.78 26.86 -6.42
CA THR A 511 -19.06 27.33 -5.21
C THR A 511 -17.55 27.30 -5.40
N LEU A 512 -17.02 26.24 -6.03
CA LEU A 512 -15.60 26.13 -6.33
C LEU A 512 -15.14 27.19 -7.33
N ASP A 513 -15.93 27.44 -8.37
CA ASP A 513 -15.61 28.42 -9.40
C ASP A 513 -15.56 29.84 -8.83
N ALA A 514 -16.33 30.13 -7.77
CA ALA A 514 -16.34 31.41 -7.07
C ALA A 514 -15.16 31.62 -6.08
N LEU A 515 -14.39 30.59 -5.74
CA LEU A 515 -13.29 30.72 -4.76
C LEU A 515 -12.13 31.55 -5.32
N PRO A 516 -11.61 32.56 -4.60
CA PRO A 516 -10.42 33.27 -5.04
C PRO A 516 -9.21 32.32 -4.99
N LEU A 517 -8.55 32.10 -6.13
CA LEU A 517 -7.28 31.39 -6.22
C LEU A 517 -6.32 32.24 -7.04
N ASP A 518 -5.10 32.42 -6.54
CA ASP A 518 -4.01 33.06 -7.27
C ASP A 518 -3.36 32.09 -8.27
N ALA A 519 -2.58 32.64 -9.21
CA ALA A 519 -1.89 31.85 -10.23
C ALA A 519 -0.90 30.84 -9.62
N SER A 520 -0.25 31.21 -8.50
CA SER A 520 0.68 30.35 -7.77
C SER A 520 -0.03 29.09 -7.22
N THR A 521 -1.24 29.24 -6.68
CA THR A 521 -2.07 28.12 -6.21
C THR A 521 -2.44 27.15 -7.33
N LEU A 522 -2.77 27.69 -8.50
CA LEU A 522 -3.11 26.88 -9.67
C LEU A 522 -1.92 26.05 -10.18
N ALA A 523 -0.71 26.64 -10.17
CA ALA A 523 0.51 25.92 -10.54
C ALA A 523 0.83 24.79 -9.54
N ARG A 524 0.65 25.02 -8.23
CA ARG A 524 0.82 23.99 -7.19
C ARG A 524 -0.16 22.84 -7.31
N ALA A 525 -1.45 23.14 -7.57
CA ALA A 525 -2.48 22.13 -7.88
C ALA A 525 -2.07 21.25 -9.06
N PHE A 526 -1.59 21.86 -10.14
CA PHE A 526 -1.14 21.14 -11.32
C PHE A 526 0.04 20.21 -11.02
N ALA A 527 1.07 20.69 -10.30
CA ALA A 527 2.26 19.91 -9.98
C ALA A 527 1.93 18.65 -9.15
N ARG A 528 1.04 18.78 -8.16
CA ARG A 528 0.62 17.67 -7.28
C ARG A 528 -0.17 16.58 -7.99
N PHE A 529 -1.09 16.95 -8.88
CA PHE A 529 -2.07 16.01 -9.44
C PHE A 529 -1.68 15.43 -10.80
N ARG A 530 -0.55 15.83 -11.37
CA ARG A 530 -0.07 15.43 -12.71
C ARG A 530 0.29 13.94 -12.86
N THR A 531 0.78 13.29 -11.81
CA THR A 531 1.23 11.90 -11.88
C THR A 531 0.10 10.95 -12.26
N GLY A 532 0.36 10.10 -13.26
CA GLY A 532 -0.59 9.10 -13.76
C GLY A 532 -0.72 7.89 -12.83
N SER A 533 -1.64 6.98 -13.16
CA SER A 533 -1.87 5.76 -12.37
C SER A 533 -0.67 4.80 -12.42
N LEU A 534 -0.57 3.93 -11.42
CA LEU A 534 0.44 2.85 -11.36
C LEU A 534 0.42 1.96 -12.63
N PHE A 535 -0.78 1.71 -13.18
CA PHE A 535 -1.00 0.82 -14.34
C PHE A 535 -0.43 1.35 -15.67
N SER A 536 0.00 2.62 -15.71
CA SER A 536 0.57 3.25 -16.91
C SER A 536 2.09 3.41 -16.87
N ARG A 537 2.77 3.04 -15.78
CA ARG A 537 4.22 3.23 -15.61
C ARG A 537 5.03 2.05 -16.16
N ALA A 538 6.08 2.34 -16.93
CA ALA A 538 6.99 1.31 -17.44
C ALA A 538 7.82 0.70 -16.30
N CYS A 539 7.94 -0.63 -16.26
CA CYS A 539 8.75 -1.37 -15.27
C CYS A 539 8.49 -0.97 -13.80
N ALA A 540 7.24 -0.65 -13.45
CA ALA A 540 6.88 -0.06 -12.15
C ALA A 540 7.45 -0.81 -10.93
N ARG A 541 7.40 -2.15 -10.94
CA ARG A 541 7.90 -3.00 -9.83
C ARG A 541 9.43 -2.92 -9.66
N GLU A 542 10.19 -2.99 -10.75
CA GLU A 542 11.66 -2.88 -10.72
C GLU A 542 12.08 -1.49 -10.24
N VAL A 543 11.46 -0.45 -10.79
CA VAL A 543 11.74 0.96 -10.43
C VAL A 543 11.42 1.25 -8.97
N ALA A 544 10.31 0.73 -8.44
CA ALA A 544 9.96 0.90 -7.03
C ALA A 544 11.05 0.32 -6.10
N ARG A 545 11.51 -0.91 -6.37
CA ARG A 545 12.60 -1.53 -5.59
C ARG A 545 13.91 -0.75 -5.73
N LEU A 546 14.29 -0.35 -6.94
CA LEU A 546 15.50 0.43 -7.18
C LEU A 546 15.46 1.76 -6.43
N SER A 547 14.34 2.47 -6.48
CA SER A 547 14.18 3.75 -5.79
C SER A 547 14.23 3.62 -4.27
N GLU A 548 13.60 2.60 -3.70
CA GLU A 548 13.63 2.35 -2.25
C GLU A 548 15.05 2.02 -1.79
N SER A 549 15.66 1.03 -2.43
CA SER A 549 17.02 0.60 -2.08
C SER A 549 18.10 1.63 -2.40
N ALA A 550 17.93 2.50 -3.40
CA ALA A 550 18.84 3.62 -3.65
C ALA A 550 18.78 4.68 -2.54
N ARG A 551 17.57 4.95 -2.01
CA ARG A 551 17.40 5.91 -0.91
C ARG A 551 18.09 5.42 0.35
N ASP A 552 17.94 4.14 0.67
CA ASP A 552 18.57 3.52 1.84
C ASP A 552 20.10 3.50 1.71
N ALA A 553 20.61 3.20 0.52
CA ALA A 553 22.05 3.15 0.26
C ALA A 553 22.72 4.53 0.24
N LEU A 554 22.00 5.62 -0.06
CA LEU A 554 22.61 6.94 -0.33
C LEU A 554 23.56 7.43 0.78
N ALA A 555 23.22 7.20 2.04
CA ALA A 555 24.04 7.63 3.17
C ALA A 555 25.22 6.69 3.49
N SER A 556 25.09 5.40 3.17
CA SER A 556 26.07 4.36 3.54
C SER A 556 26.99 3.94 2.40
N ASP A 557 26.44 3.89 1.18
CA ASP A 557 27.09 3.49 -0.07
C ASP A 557 26.51 4.33 -1.23
N PRO A 558 26.98 5.57 -1.39
CA PRO A 558 26.49 6.46 -2.45
C PRO A 558 26.84 5.96 -3.86
N GLN A 559 27.80 5.05 -4.03
CA GLN A 559 28.12 4.45 -5.33
C GLN A 559 27.03 3.45 -5.74
N ASP A 560 26.60 2.57 -4.83
CA ASP A 560 25.47 1.66 -5.07
C ASP A 560 24.15 2.44 -5.28
N ALA A 561 23.93 3.51 -4.53
CA ALA A 561 22.80 4.41 -4.75
C ALA A 561 22.82 5.04 -6.16
N LEU A 562 23.98 5.50 -6.63
CA LEU A 562 24.16 6.09 -7.95
C LEU A 562 23.77 5.11 -9.07
N GLU A 563 24.27 3.88 -9.02
CA GLU A 563 23.97 2.85 -10.03
C GLU A 563 22.48 2.54 -10.10
N ARG A 564 21.80 2.46 -8.95
CA ARG A 564 20.36 2.22 -8.86
C ARG A 564 19.54 3.40 -9.41
N TYR A 565 19.90 4.64 -9.06
CA TYR A 565 19.24 5.83 -9.61
C TYR A 565 19.43 5.94 -11.13
N GLN A 566 20.62 5.64 -11.65
CA GLN A 566 20.88 5.61 -13.09
C GLN A 566 20.02 4.55 -13.80
N ARG A 567 19.90 3.36 -13.22
CA ARG A 567 19.02 2.31 -13.75
C ARG A 567 17.55 2.75 -13.73
N ALA A 568 17.08 3.33 -12.63
CA ALA A 568 15.70 3.83 -12.52
C ALA A 568 15.41 4.95 -13.54
N ALA A 569 16.34 5.90 -13.70
CA ALA A 569 16.23 6.99 -14.69
C ALA A 569 16.25 6.47 -16.13
N ALA A 570 16.99 5.39 -16.43
CA ALA A 570 16.97 4.77 -17.76
C ALA A 570 15.64 4.07 -18.07
N LEU A 571 14.97 3.52 -17.04
CA LEU A 571 13.68 2.84 -17.19
C LEU A 571 12.49 3.82 -17.28
N GLN A 572 12.56 4.93 -16.55
CA GLN A 572 11.53 5.99 -16.52
C GLN A 572 12.19 7.37 -16.69
N PRO A 573 12.67 7.71 -17.91
CA PRO A 573 13.37 8.97 -18.18
C PRO A 573 12.49 10.21 -17.99
N GLU A 574 11.17 10.04 -18.00
CA GLU A 574 10.20 11.11 -17.77
C GLU A 574 10.07 11.53 -16.30
N GLU A 575 10.60 10.75 -15.36
CA GLU A 575 10.49 10.93 -13.91
C GLU A 575 11.74 11.65 -13.33
N PRO A 576 11.67 12.96 -13.05
CA PRO A 576 12.83 13.78 -12.67
C PRO A 576 13.47 13.36 -11.34
N SER A 577 12.72 12.69 -10.45
CA SER A 577 13.22 12.33 -9.12
C SER A 577 14.44 11.40 -9.14
N PHE A 578 14.57 10.56 -10.17
CA PHE A 578 15.71 9.65 -10.28
C PHE A 578 16.99 10.38 -10.70
N GLN A 579 16.88 11.39 -11.57
CA GLN A 579 18.01 12.24 -11.94
C GLN A 579 18.43 13.18 -10.79
N LEU A 580 17.47 13.64 -9.97
CA LEU A 580 17.78 14.33 -8.71
C LEU A 580 18.54 13.41 -7.74
N GLY A 581 18.08 12.16 -7.58
CA GLY A 581 18.78 11.16 -6.77
C GLY A 581 20.19 10.84 -7.30
N GLN A 582 20.35 10.74 -8.62
CA GLN A 582 21.65 10.58 -9.29
C GLN A 582 22.60 11.75 -8.96
N ALA A 583 22.11 12.98 -9.05
CA ALA A 583 22.90 14.16 -8.74
C ALA A 583 23.31 14.20 -7.26
N ALA A 584 22.40 13.87 -6.34
CA ALA A 584 22.70 13.78 -4.92
C ALA A 584 23.76 12.70 -4.61
N ALA A 585 23.68 11.53 -5.25
CA ALA A 585 24.67 10.46 -5.10
C ALA A 585 26.05 10.86 -5.65
N LEU A 586 26.09 11.53 -6.82
CA LEU A 586 27.33 12.07 -7.38
C LEU A 586 27.98 13.13 -6.47
N ASP A 587 27.17 14.03 -5.92
CA ASP A 587 27.66 15.06 -5.01
C ASP A 587 28.18 14.46 -3.69
N ALA A 588 27.50 13.45 -3.15
CA ALA A 588 27.97 12.68 -1.98
C ALA A 588 29.29 11.92 -2.24
N LEU A 589 29.58 11.57 -3.49
CA LEU A 589 30.85 10.97 -3.94
C LEU A 589 31.94 12.01 -4.23
N GLU A 590 31.72 13.29 -3.89
CA GLU A 590 32.62 14.41 -4.22
C GLU A 590 32.81 14.60 -5.74
N ARG A 591 31.85 14.13 -6.54
CA ARG A 591 31.81 14.28 -8.01
C ARG A 591 30.86 15.40 -8.44
N SER A 592 30.90 16.52 -7.73
CA SER A 592 30.07 17.72 -7.96
C SER A 592 30.10 18.23 -9.42
N PRO A 593 31.22 18.18 -10.18
CA PRO A 593 31.19 18.54 -11.60
C PRO A 593 30.30 17.64 -12.47
N ASP A 594 30.18 16.35 -12.14
CA ASP A 594 29.29 15.43 -12.83
C ASP A 594 27.83 15.63 -12.38
N ALA A 595 27.61 15.88 -11.09
CA ALA A 595 26.30 16.24 -10.56
C ALA A 595 25.75 17.51 -11.24
N ALA A 596 26.60 18.51 -11.44
CA ALA A 596 26.24 19.75 -12.14
C ALA A 596 25.77 19.50 -13.58
N LYS A 597 26.41 18.58 -14.32
CA LYS A 597 25.99 18.20 -15.68
C LYS A 597 24.61 17.55 -15.69
N VAL A 598 24.36 16.62 -14.76
CA VAL A 598 23.05 15.95 -14.62
C VAL A 598 21.96 16.97 -14.33
N LEU A 599 22.19 17.87 -13.37
CA LEU A 599 21.22 18.90 -13.00
C LEU A 599 21.01 19.95 -14.10
N ALA A 600 22.03 20.29 -14.88
CA ALA A 600 21.89 21.20 -16.02
C ALA A 600 20.99 20.60 -17.11
N SER A 601 21.18 19.32 -17.45
CA SER A 601 20.31 18.60 -18.38
C SER A 601 18.88 18.51 -17.85
N LEU A 602 18.73 18.20 -16.56
CA LEU A 602 17.43 18.11 -15.91
C LEU A 602 16.69 19.45 -15.89
N ALA A 603 17.40 20.56 -15.66
CA ALA A 603 16.81 21.90 -15.65
C ALA A 603 16.12 22.24 -16.98
N GLU A 604 16.74 21.88 -18.11
CA GLU A 604 16.12 22.05 -19.43
C GLU A 604 14.89 21.16 -19.61
N GLN A 605 14.92 19.92 -19.10
CA GLN A 605 13.81 18.99 -19.17
C GLN A 605 12.59 19.45 -18.35
N VAL A 606 12.81 20.16 -17.24
CA VAL A 606 11.74 20.62 -16.33
C VAL A 606 11.40 22.11 -16.45
N LYS A 607 11.96 22.85 -17.41
CA LYS A 607 11.78 24.31 -17.54
C LYS A 607 10.32 24.75 -17.59
N ASP A 608 9.45 23.97 -18.23
CA ASP A 608 8.01 24.26 -18.34
C ASP A 608 7.22 23.81 -17.09
N ARG A 609 7.90 23.38 -16.03
CA ARG A 609 7.35 22.83 -14.78
C ARG A 609 7.90 23.62 -13.59
N PRO A 610 7.34 24.80 -13.27
CA PRO A 610 7.97 25.78 -12.36
C PRO A 610 8.33 25.20 -10.98
N THR A 611 7.46 24.38 -10.39
CA THR A 611 7.74 23.75 -9.08
C THR A 611 8.96 22.83 -9.13
N LEU A 612 9.06 21.96 -10.15
CA LEU A 612 10.21 21.08 -10.30
C LEU A 612 11.47 21.83 -10.74
N ALA A 613 11.32 22.84 -11.60
CA ALA A 613 12.42 23.71 -11.98
C ALA A 613 13.02 24.42 -10.76
N ALA A 614 12.19 24.84 -9.81
CA ALA A 614 12.66 25.41 -8.55
C ALA A 614 13.42 24.40 -7.68
N GLU A 615 12.93 23.17 -7.54
CA GLU A 615 13.64 22.09 -6.83
C GLU A 615 15.01 21.81 -7.46
N VAL A 616 15.06 21.70 -8.80
CA VAL A 616 16.31 21.52 -9.55
C VAL A 616 17.24 22.71 -9.38
N ALA A 617 16.72 23.95 -9.38
CA ALA A 617 17.51 25.15 -9.16
C ALA A 617 18.12 25.19 -7.74
N VAL A 618 17.39 24.77 -6.70
CA VAL A 618 17.95 24.64 -5.35
C VAL A 618 19.05 23.57 -5.32
N ALA A 619 18.85 22.41 -5.96
CA ALA A 619 19.90 21.39 -6.06
C ALA A 619 21.14 21.90 -6.81
N ARG A 620 20.96 22.70 -7.88
CA ARG A 620 22.07 23.35 -8.60
C ARG A 620 22.80 24.36 -7.73
N ALA A 621 22.09 25.09 -6.87
CA ALA A 621 22.70 26.02 -5.94
C ALA A 621 23.62 25.33 -4.93
N ASP A 622 23.22 24.16 -4.46
CA ASP A 622 24.00 23.36 -3.50
C ASP A 622 25.29 22.83 -4.15
N VAL A 623 25.17 22.25 -5.35
CA VAL A 623 26.33 21.78 -6.12
C VAL A 623 27.26 22.95 -6.51
N ALA A 624 26.71 24.11 -6.89
CA ALA A 624 27.52 25.29 -7.21
C ALA A 624 28.31 25.78 -5.99
N LEU A 625 27.71 25.76 -4.79
CA LEU A 625 28.39 26.15 -3.57
C LEU A 625 29.57 25.21 -3.24
N HIS A 626 29.40 23.90 -3.49
CA HIS A 626 30.49 22.92 -3.34
C HIS A 626 31.62 23.09 -4.36
N LEU A 627 31.31 23.65 -5.52
CA LEU A 627 32.29 24.05 -6.54
C LEU A 627 32.90 25.44 -6.27
N GLU A 628 32.64 26.02 -5.10
CA GLU A 628 33.05 27.37 -4.71
C GLU A 628 32.47 28.50 -5.60
N ASP A 629 31.47 28.19 -6.42
CA ASP A 629 30.75 29.15 -7.27
C ASP A 629 29.59 29.81 -6.50
N VAL A 630 29.95 30.77 -5.65
CA VAL A 630 28.99 31.51 -4.80
C VAL A 630 28.00 32.33 -5.63
N GLU A 631 28.45 32.94 -6.72
CA GLU A 631 27.59 33.77 -7.57
C GLU A 631 26.63 32.93 -8.40
N GLY A 632 27.08 31.77 -8.93
CA GLY A 632 26.20 30.79 -9.54
C GLY A 632 25.16 30.25 -8.55
N SER A 633 25.58 29.91 -7.32
CA SER A 633 24.66 29.49 -6.26
C SER A 633 23.59 30.56 -5.96
N ARG A 634 24.00 31.83 -5.83
CA ARG A 634 23.08 32.97 -5.66
C ARG A 634 22.08 33.08 -6.81
N ALA A 635 22.56 33.00 -8.05
CA ALA A 635 21.72 33.11 -9.23
C ALA A 635 20.68 31.97 -9.29
N PHE A 636 21.06 30.73 -8.98
CA PHE A 636 20.12 29.60 -8.95
C PHE A 636 19.08 29.73 -7.84
N LEU A 637 19.46 30.21 -6.65
CA LEU A 637 18.51 30.45 -5.55
C LEU A 637 17.51 31.56 -5.91
N GLN A 638 17.97 32.65 -6.53
CA GLN A 638 17.09 33.72 -7.00
C GLN A 638 16.14 33.23 -8.10
N ALA A 639 16.64 32.41 -9.03
CA ALA A 639 15.79 31.76 -10.03
C ALA A 639 14.74 30.84 -9.37
N ALA A 640 15.12 30.06 -8.37
CA ALA A 640 14.20 29.21 -7.62
C ALA A 640 13.10 30.01 -6.89
N LEU A 641 13.41 31.22 -6.43
CA LEU A 641 12.44 32.12 -5.78
C LEU A 641 11.55 32.88 -6.76
N ALA A 642 12.04 33.13 -7.98
CA ALA A 642 11.24 33.72 -9.06
C ALA A 642 10.25 32.72 -9.67
N LEU A 643 10.52 31.42 -9.52
CA LEU A 643 9.61 30.35 -9.82
C LEU A 643 8.71 30.15 -8.59
N ASP A 644 7.40 30.36 -8.71
CA ASP A 644 6.42 30.19 -7.63
C ASP A 644 6.39 28.75 -7.06
N ALA A 645 7.40 28.41 -6.26
CA ALA A 645 7.71 27.07 -5.82
C ALA A 645 6.80 26.61 -4.68
N ALA A 646 6.92 25.33 -4.31
CA ALA A 646 6.30 24.84 -3.08
C ALA A 646 6.90 25.57 -1.86
N PRO A 647 6.11 25.83 -0.80
CA PRO A 647 6.56 26.61 0.35
C PRO A 647 7.85 26.11 1.01
N GLU A 648 8.08 24.79 1.01
CA GLU A 648 9.29 24.17 1.54
C GLU A 648 10.54 24.56 0.73
N VAL A 649 10.42 24.53 -0.60
CA VAL A 649 11.48 24.93 -1.54
C VAL A 649 11.76 26.43 -1.39
N THR A 650 10.70 27.26 -1.34
CA THR A 650 10.82 28.71 -1.13
C THR A 650 11.56 29.03 0.17
N ARG A 651 11.17 28.42 1.30
CA ARG A 651 11.84 28.66 2.59
C ARG A 651 13.29 28.19 2.57
N THR A 652 13.56 27.03 1.96
CA THR A 652 14.93 26.50 1.83
C THR A 652 15.80 27.43 1.00
N ALA A 653 15.28 27.91 -0.13
CA ALA A 653 15.99 28.85 -1.00
C ALA A 653 16.23 30.20 -0.31
N GLN A 654 15.25 30.73 0.45
CA GLN A 654 15.40 31.95 1.25
C GLN A 654 16.48 31.83 2.32
N VAL A 655 16.49 30.73 3.08
CA VAL A 655 17.51 30.47 4.11
C VAL A 655 18.91 30.38 3.47
N LYS A 656 19.04 29.62 2.39
CA LYS A 656 20.33 29.46 1.68
C LYS A 656 20.79 30.80 1.07
N LEU A 657 19.88 31.59 0.50
CA LEU A 657 20.21 32.89 -0.07
C LEU A 657 20.68 33.88 1.01
N ALA A 658 19.99 33.92 2.15
CA ALA A 658 20.39 34.69 3.32
C ALA A 658 21.76 34.26 3.86
N ALA A 659 22.08 32.96 3.80
CA ALA A 659 23.40 32.46 4.17
C ALA A 659 24.52 33.04 3.30
N LEU A 660 24.26 33.31 2.02
CA LEU A 660 25.26 33.86 1.10
C LEU A 660 25.57 35.34 1.33
N GLU A 661 24.75 36.08 2.09
CA GLU A 661 24.91 37.52 2.35
C GLU A 661 26.09 37.84 3.28
N THR A 662 26.37 36.97 4.26
CA THR A 662 27.41 37.21 5.26
C THR A 662 28.22 35.93 5.53
N PRO A 663 29.56 36.00 5.61
CA PRO A 663 30.40 34.83 5.91
C PRO A 663 30.04 34.13 7.23
N SER A 664 29.60 34.90 8.24
CA SER A 664 29.18 34.38 9.55
C SER A 664 27.92 33.50 9.50
N ARG A 665 27.05 33.67 8.49
CA ARG A 665 25.89 32.81 8.23
C ARG A 665 26.22 31.65 7.29
N ARG A 666 27.05 31.90 6.27
CA ARG A 666 27.35 30.94 5.20
C ARG A 666 27.85 29.60 5.73
N ALA A 667 28.96 29.61 6.45
CA ALA A 667 29.61 28.38 6.93
C ALA A 667 28.70 27.53 7.84
N PRO A 668 28.04 28.09 8.88
CA PRO A 668 27.19 27.29 9.75
C PRO A 668 25.91 26.79 9.08
N ILE A 669 25.28 27.56 8.19
CA ILE A 669 24.06 27.12 7.48
C ILE A 669 24.41 26.03 6.45
N ASP A 670 25.52 26.17 5.72
CA ASP A 670 26.00 25.13 4.80
C ASP A 670 26.29 23.82 5.56
N ALA A 671 27.08 23.91 6.64
CA ALA A 671 27.38 22.76 7.49
C ALA A 671 26.11 22.12 8.08
N TYR A 672 25.10 22.93 8.42
CA TYR A 672 23.79 22.44 8.87
C TYR A 672 23.08 21.59 7.81
N PHE A 673 23.06 22.02 6.54
CA PHE A 673 22.41 21.26 5.46
C PHE A 673 23.20 19.99 5.09
N ARG A 674 24.52 20.00 5.25
CA ARG A 674 25.40 18.85 4.95
C ARG A 674 25.48 17.81 6.06
N ALA A 675 25.28 18.21 7.32
CA ALA A 675 25.42 17.31 8.45
C ALA A 675 24.40 16.15 8.36
N PRO A 676 24.85 14.88 8.41
CA PRO A 676 23.96 13.72 8.36
C PRO A 676 23.30 13.43 9.71
N GLN A 677 23.93 13.85 10.82
CA GLN A 677 23.48 13.60 12.18
C GLN A 677 22.69 14.78 12.74
N GLU A 678 21.59 14.47 13.43
CA GLU A 678 20.64 15.46 13.91
C GLU A 678 21.22 16.31 15.05
N GLU A 679 22.02 15.69 15.94
CA GLU A 679 22.69 16.31 17.08
C GLU A 679 23.77 17.30 16.63
N LEU A 680 24.48 16.95 15.55
CA LEU A 680 25.51 17.82 14.96
C LEU A 680 24.88 19.11 14.43
N ARG A 681 23.69 19.02 13.79
CA ARG A 681 22.96 20.20 13.33
C ARG A 681 22.60 21.15 14.47
N LEU A 682 22.18 20.64 15.62
CA LEU A 682 21.90 21.46 16.81
C LEU A 682 23.16 22.16 17.33
N LEU A 683 24.26 21.42 17.47
CA LEU A 683 25.54 21.96 17.95
C LEU A 683 26.08 23.05 17.02
N LEU A 684 25.98 22.86 15.70
CA LEU A 684 26.44 23.83 14.71
C LEU A 684 25.66 25.15 14.81
N LEU A 685 24.34 25.07 14.93
CA LEU A 685 23.48 26.25 15.07
C LEU A 685 23.70 26.96 16.41
N ASP A 686 23.85 26.22 17.50
CA ASP A 686 24.13 26.79 18.83
C ASP A 686 25.47 27.54 18.85
N ARG A 687 26.55 26.93 18.33
CA ARG A 687 27.85 27.60 18.18
C ARG A 687 27.78 28.85 17.31
N ALA A 688 27.02 28.81 16.23
CA ALA A 688 26.83 29.97 15.36
C ALA A 688 26.12 31.12 16.09
N LEU A 689 25.14 30.80 16.94
CA LEU A 689 24.42 31.78 17.77
C LEU A 689 25.27 32.34 18.91
N ILE A 690 26.28 31.62 19.42
CA ILE A 690 27.25 32.21 20.36
C ILE A 690 28.01 33.36 19.67
N ALA A 691 28.40 33.17 18.41
CA ALA A 691 29.10 34.19 17.64
C ALA A 691 28.17 35.30 17.11
N SER A 692 26.92 34.97 16.81
CA SER A 692 25.91 35.89 16.27
C SER A 692 24.58 35.80 17.04
N PRO A 693 24.50 36.30 18.29
CA PRO A 693 23.37 36.02 19.17
C PRO A 693 22.04 36.54 18.65
N GLN A 694 22.01 37.64 17.90
CA GLN A 694 20.77 38.26 17.44
C GLN A 694 20.36 37.83 16.03
N ASP A 695 21.04 36.87 15.41
CA ASP A 695 20.72 36.46 14.04
C ASP A 695 19.35 35.74 13.95
N PRO A 696 18.35 36.32 13.27
CA PRO A 696 17.00 35.77 13.25
C PRO A 696 16.91 34.48 12.42
N TRP A 697 17.79 34.27 11.43
CA TRP A 697 17.80 33.07 10.59
C TRP A 697 18.32 31.87 11.36
N LEU A 698 19.42 32.05 12.09
CA LEU A 698 19.98 31.01 12.94
C LEU A 698 19.02 30.63 14.08
N ARG A 699 18.33 31.63 14.68
CA ARG A 699 17.29 31.38 15.70
C ARG A 699 16.10 30.61 15.14
N TYR A 700 15.64 30.96 13.94
CA TYR A 700 14.58 30.23 13.26
C TYR A 700 14.97 28.78 12.98
N LEU A 701 16.17 28.54 12.43
CA LEU A 701 16.67 27.18 12.20
C LEU A 701 16.80 26.40 13.50
N LEU A 702 17.39 26.99 14.55
CA LEU A 702 17.52 26.33 15.84
C LEU A 702 16.15 25.99 16.44
N GLY A 703 15.21 26.94 16.41
CA GLY A 703 13.83 26.72 16.87
C GLY A 703 13.12 25.60 16.11
N ARG A 704 13.23 25.57 14.77
CA ARG A 704 12.71 24.47 13.94
C ARG A 704 13.30 23.12 14.34
N ARG A 705 14.60 23.08 14.63
CA ARG A 705 15.29 21.84 14.99
C ARG A 705 14.95 21.36 16.39
N LEU A 706 14.90 22.26 17.36
CA LEU A 706 14.42 21.97 18.70
C LEU A 706 12.99 21.43 18.68
N HIS A 707 12.13 21.96 17.81
CA HIS A 707 10.79 21.42 17.59
C HIS A 707 10.83 19.97 17.06
N GLN A 708 11.64 19.70 16.04
CA GLN A 708 11.77 18.36 15.44
C GLN A 708 12.30 17.30 16.40
N VAL A 709 13.20 17.67 17.32
CA VAL A 709 13.74 16.74 18.34
C VAL A 709 12.90 16.67 19.62
N GLY A 710 11.73 17.30 19.65
CA GLY A 710 10.80 17.20 20.78
C GLY A 710 11.17 18.06 22.00
N ALA A 711 11.82 19.21 21.80
CA ALA A 711 12.13 20.19 22.85
C ALA A 711 11.25 21.46 22.73
N PRO A 712 9.93 21.36 22.97
CA PRO A 712 8.97 22.41 22.61
C PRO A 712 9.18 23.73 23.35
N ALA A 713 9.55 23.72 24.64
CA ALA A 713 9.79 24.94 25.39
C ALA A 713 10.96 25.77 24.81
N LEU A 714 12.09 25.10 24.54
CA LEU A 714 13.26 25.74 23.92
C LEU A 714 12.96 26.18 22.48
N ALA A 715 12.21 25.36 21.73
CA ALA A 715 11.78 25.73 20.38
C ALA A 715 10.95 27.02 20.39
N GLY A 716 9.96 27.11 21.28
CA GLY A 716 9.12 28.29 21.43
C GLY A 716 9.91 29.56 21.74
N GLU A 717 10.89 29.48 22.64
CA GLU A 717 11.79 30.60 22.98
C GLU A 717 12.57 31.10 21.77
N GLN A 718 13.22 30.20 21.01
CA GLN A 718 14.01 30.59 19.85
C GLN A 718 13.15 31.13 18.71
N LEU A 719 11.98 30.53 18.47
CA LEU A 719 11.03 31.00 17.45
C LEU A 719 10.44 32.37 17.80
N GLN A 720 10.12 32.63 19.07
CA GLN A 720 9.66 33.95 19.51
C GLN A 720 10.73 35.02 19.25
N ARG A 721 12.00 34.72 19.56
CA ARG A 721 13.10 35.65 19.31
C ARG A 721 13.36 35.85 17.82
N ALA A 722 13.20 34.82 17.00
CA ALA A 722 13.27 34.96 15.54
C ALA A 722 12.16 35.87 15.00
N LEU A 723 10.93 35.73 15.52
CA LEU A 723 9.76 36.53 15.12
C LEU A 723 9.79 37.99 15.62
N ALA A 724 10.62 38.31 16.61
CA ALA A 724 10.79 39.67 17.10
C ALA A 724 11.48 40.59 16.06
N ASP A 725 12.24 40.00 15.12
CA ASP A 725 12.85 40.72 14.01
C ASP A 725 11.92 40.74 12.79
N ASN A 726 11.71 41.93 12.22
CA ASN A 726 10.90 42.10 11.03
C ASN A 726 11.64 41.80 9.71
N ALA A 727 12.95 41.51 9.76
CA ALA A 727 13.77 41.21 8.60
C ALA A 727 13.48 39.82 7.97
N LEU A 728 12.84 38.90 8.69
CA LEU A 728 12.49 37.59 8.13
C LEU A 728 11.38 37.73 7.08
N PRO A 729 11.52 37.09 5.89
CA PRO A 729 10.47 37.05 4.89
C PRO A 729 9.18 36.42 5.43
N GLU A 730 8.05 36.83 4.86
CA GLU A 730 6.71 36.37 5.29
C GLU A 730 6.59 34.84 5.34
N ALA A 731 7.12 34.12 4.34
CA ALA A 731 7.09 32.67 4.29
C ALA A 731 7.81 32.00 5.48
N ILE A 732 8.90 32.60 5.97
CA ILE A 732 9.64 32.15 7.16
C ILE A 732 8.86 32.51 8.42
N ARG A 733 8.32 33.72 8.52
CA ARG A 733 7.53 34.18 9.68
C ARG A 733 6.27 33.34 9.88
N ARG A 734 5.55 33.05 8.80
CA ARG A 734 4.37 32.19 8.81
C ARG A 734 4.70 30.79 9.37
N GLU A 735 5.77 30.18 8.87
CA GLU A 735 6.21 28.87 9.33
C GLU A 735 6.72 28.90 10.78
N ALA A 736 7.46 29.93 11.17
CA ALA A 736 7.91 30.12 12.54
C ALA A 736 6.73 30.29 13.51
N THR A 737 5.68 31.00 13.08
CA THR A 737 4.42 31.16 13.85
C THR A 737 3.71 29.81 14.00
N ARG A 738 3.60 29.03 12.92
CA ARG A 738 3.02 27.67 12.97
C ARG A 738 3.74 26.79 13.99
N LEU A 739 5.07 26.70 13.87
CA LEU A 739 5.91 25.90 14.77
C LEU A 739 5.85 26.41 16.22
N ARG A 740 5.68 27.72 16.44
CA ARG A 740 5.55 28.31 17.77
C ARG A 740 4.22 27.95 18.43
N ILE A 741 3.11 27.95 17.68
CA ILE A 741 1.81 27.49 18.16
C ILE A 741 1.88 26.01 18.58
N GLU A 742 2.48 25.17 17.71
CA GLU A 742 2.69 23.74 17.99
C GLU A 742 3.57 23.55 19.24
N ALA A 743 4.70 24.26 19.30
CA ALA A 743 5.60 24.24 20.45
C ALA A 743 4.90 24.69 21.75
N ALA A 744 4.08 25.73 21.71
CA ALA A 744 3.33 26.21 22.88
C ALA A 744 2.36 25.13 23.40
N TYR A 745 1.60 24.49 22.50
CA TYR A 745 0.73 23.37 22.87
C TYR A 745 1.52 22.22 23.51
N LEU A 746 2.62 21.82 22.86
CA LEU A 746 3.46 20.70 23.30
C LEU A 746 4.21 21.00 24.61
N ALA A 747 4.43 22.27 24.94
CA ALA A 747 4.96 22.72 26.23
C ALA A 747 3.88 22.85 27.32
N GLY A 748 2.60 22.70 26.96
CA GLY A 748 1.45 22.84 27.86
C GLY A 748 0.98 24.28 28.08
N ASP A 749 1.43 25.24 27.26
CA ASP A 749 1.06 26.64 27.35
C ASP A 749 -0.12 26.99 26.42
N CYS A 750 -1.32 26.58 26.86
CA CYS A 750 -2.56 26.91 26.13
C CYS A 750 -2.91 28.41 26.17
N GLY A 751 -2.31 29.19 27.09
CA GLY A 751 -2.45 30.64 27.10
C GLY A 751 -1.75 31.25 25.88
N ALA A 752 -0.51 30.85 25.64
CA ALA A 752 0.25 31.27 24.45
C ALA A 752 -0.43 30.82 23.15
N VAL A 753 -0.96 29.59 23.07
CA VAL A 753 -1.72 29.13 21.89
C VAL A 753 -2.88 30.09 21.56
N ARG A 754 -3.74 30.39 22.55
CA ARG A 754 -4.88 31.30 22.35
C ARG A 754 -4.45 32.71 21.98
N HIS A 755 -3.37 33.21 22.59
CA HIS A 755 -2.82 34.53 22.26
C HIS A 755 -2.33 34.59 20.81
N GLU A 756 -1.53 33.62 20.39
CA GLU A 756 -0.99 33.56 19.03
C GLU A 756 -2.11 33.41 17.99
N VAL A 757 -3.09 32.53 18.23
CA VAL A 757 -4.25 32.33 17.34
C VAL A 757 -5.10 33.60 17.24
N GLY A 758 -5.32 34.30 18.36
CA GLY A 758 -6.06 35.57 18.40
C GLY A 758 -5.34 36.75 17.73
N ALA A 759 -4.01 36.71 17.67
CA ALA A 759 -3.16 37.74 17.08
C ALA A 759 -2.61 37.38 15.68
N LEU A 760 -3.16 36.34 15.03
CA LEU A 760 -2.67 35.88 13.74
C LEU A 760 -2.75 36.97 12.66
N PRO A 761 -1.65 37.23 11.94
CA PRO A 761 -1.69 37.94 10.66
C PRO A 761 -2.60 37.21 9.66
N ASP A 762 -3.02 37.90 8.60
CA ASP A 762 -3.79 37.27 7.52
C ASP A 762 -2.89 36.41 6.64
N TYR A 763 -2.62 35.18 7.11
CA TYR A 763 -1.91 34.14 6.37
C TYR A 763 -2.86 33.24 5.55
N GLY A 764 -4.10 33.67 5.33
CA GLY A 764 -5.12 32.93 4.62
C GLY A 764 -5.91 31.93 5.46
N SER A 765 -7.01 31.46 4.89
CA SER A 765 -7.99 30.58 5.54
C SER A 765 -7.40 29.23 5.97
N ALA A 766 -6.55 28.63 5.15
CA ALA A 766 -5.89 27.36 5.44
C ALA A 766 -5.02 27.43 6.72
N PHE A 767 -4.19 28.46 6.84
CA PHE A 767 -3.37 28.66 8.03
C PHE A 767 -4.23 28.92 9.27
N ARG A 768 -5.27 29.75 9.13
CA ARG A 768 -6.21 30.03 10.22
C ARG A 768 -6.92 28.77 10.70
N ALA A 769 -7.38 27.91 9.79
CA ALA A 769 -8.01 26.63 10.13
C ALA A 769 -7.05 25.71 10.91
N ALA A 770 -5.82 25.54 10.40
CA ALA A 770 -4.80 24.72 11.08
C ALA A 770 -4.44 25.26 12.47
N ALA A 771 -4.31 26.58 12.63
CA ALA A 771 -4.07 27.21 13.93
C ALA A 771 -5.27 27.08 14.89
N THR A 772 -6.49 27.22 14.37
CA THR A 772 -7.72 27.08 15.16
C THR A 772 -7.86 25.67 15.74
N GLU A 773 -7.46 24.64 15.01
CA GLU A 773 -7.46 23.27 15.54
C GLU A 773 -6.57 23.13 16.80
N TRP A 774 -5.42 23.82 16.86
CA TRP A 774 -4.59 23.83 18.07
C TRP A 774 -5.27 24.50 19.26
N GLN A 775 -6.04 25.55 19.02
CA GLN A 775 -6.88 26.15 20.06
C GLN A 775 -7.98 25.18 20.53
N GLU A 776 -8.67 24.51 19.59
CA GLU A 776 -9.70 23.52 19.92
C GLU A 776 -9.14 22.35 20.73
N ARG A 777 -7.91 21.90 20.42
CA ARG A 777 -7.19 20.90 21.22
C ARG A 777 -6.96 21.36 22.65
N CYS A 778 -6.50 22.60 22.82
CA CYS A 778 -6.32 23.19 24.15
C CYS A 778 -7.62 23.26 24.94
N ASP A 779 -8.71 23.67 24.30
CA ASP A 779 -10.01 23.76 24.94
C ASP A 779 -10.54 22.37 25.33
N PHE A 780 -10.38 21.38 24.44
CA PHE A 780 -10.73 19.98 24.72
C PHE A 780 -9.90 19.37 25.87
N GLU A 781 -8.60 19.58 25.89
CA GLU A 781 -7.71 19.11 26.96
C GLU A 781 -8.10 19.71 28.32
N GLN A 782 -8.47 21.00 28.33
CA GLN A 782 -8.93 21.69 29.54
C GLN A 782 -10.26 21.12 30.04
N THR A 783 -11.23 20.87 29.15
CA THR A 783 -12.55 20.36 29.53
C THR A 783 -12.52 18.89 29.93
N THR A 784 -11.77 18.07 29.19
CA THR A 784 -11.82 16.61 29.29
C THR A 784 -10.78 16.05 30.26
N PHE A 785 -9.57 16.63 30.28
CA PHE A 785 -8.43 16.11 31.04
C PHE A 785 -7.92 17.07 32.13
N ARG A 786 -8.58 18.22 32.32
CA ARG A 786 -8.19 19.29 33.26
C ARG A 786 -6.82 19.91 32.95
N GLY A 787 -6.43 19.90 31.69
CA GLY A 787 -5.22 20.56 31.20
C GLY A 787 -4.38 19.69 30.26
N PRO A 788 -3.49 20.33 29.47
CA PRO A 788 -2.69 19.66 28.46
C PRO A 788 -1.64 18.72 29.06
N LEU A 789 -1.19 17.75 28.26
CA LEU A 789 -0.11 16.84 28.63
C LEU A 789 1.24 17.59 28.56
N VAL A 790 1.80 17.91 29.72
CA VAL A 790 3.11 18.57 29.81
C VAL A 790 4.24 17.52 29.76
N PRO A 791 5.31 17.74 28.98
CA PRO A 791 6.48 16.86 28.96
C PRO A 791 7.09 16.74 30.36
N ARG A 792 7.49 15.53 30.78
CA ARG A 792 8.35 15.39 31.95
C ARG A 792 9.75 15.80 31.52
N GLN A 793 10.22 16.95 31.96
CA GLN A 793 11.61 17.33 31.72
C GLN A 793 12.53 16.21 32.24
N ALA A 794 13.44 15.73 31.40
CA ALA A 794 14.39 14.67 31.74
C ALA A 794 15.38 15.08 32.85
N PHE A 795 15.42 16.37 33.21
CA PHE A 795 16.13 16.89 34.37
C PHE A 795 15.13 17.28 35.45
N ARG A 796 14.78 16.30 36.29
CA ARG A 796 14.37 16.55 37.68
C ARG A 796 15.49 16.11 38.60
#